data_AF-M1VUU1-F1
#
_entry.id   AF-M1VUU1-F1
#
_cell.length_a   1.000
_cell.length_b   1.000
_cell.length_c   1.000
_cell.angle_alpha   90.00
_cell.angle_beta   90.00
_cell.angle_gamma   90.00
#
_symmetry.space_group_name_H-M   'P 1'
#
loop_
_entity.id
_entity.type
_entity.pdbx_description
1 polymer ?
#
loop_
_entity_poly.entity_id
_entity_poly.type
_entity_poly.pdbx_seq_one_letter_code
_entity_poly.pdbx_strand_id
1 'polypeptide(L)'
;MENGTPGVSTKGIHVNLGNKRTLTLSLADRSLKLHEPNSKNRLRSVCKSITTDSCGQRAIPLYNVLWLELSNRKLVIDYAAQPSETAVTRETWAFDLATEPAPQSSELEEFISEVLTQAYHGSQLQRRAYVLINPQSGPGGALRKWKRDVLPLFQAARMVLEVVTLKRGGEAADIAENMDLEKYDTIVACSGDGTPHEIFNGLAKRPDAARALSQMPVSMIPCGSGNAMSCNLYGTHRAALAALAIIKGRVIPLDLISITQGDRRSVSFLSQSLGIVAESDLGTEHLRWMGGSRFEVGVLMRIFRRRCYPCDLAVKVEVANKEDIKAHYRQNTSEIMAQETREQEKPILNGATDVNSSGLPPLKYGTVQDALPDGWELVKHDKIGNFYCGNMAYMASDANFFPAALASDGCMDLVTINGDLSPITATKLLFSVEKGKFFGNAHVQYKKISAYRIIPRDQPDGFISIDGERVPFEPFQAEIHQGLGRVISKKGVLLNHKAQESFYAIIVDRYMTFCSDAGQGDELLRRFSSLHITANSSEIQQRTVPAGMSTQQQTGQGVVKIPSIAHSVGEATIAKGLSDILAALRKLREGIVASKRIDDFAVQVYLFCVRISILAKQPEAYHPAILYLLRTVHPRHSLTSAELAEVVGYLALDAVCRRKQPAEAMAVCHEYRLQDTRVKAALYAVVHKNYVVFRRTQRDMDGYKARLMEWADRDMRIHTLKCLGRTYHSVGLEFLENMTASKWNTLTRNDDVGWELEGDKVIIRKLKGR
;
A
#
# COMPACT_ATOMS: atom_id res chain seq x y z
N MET A 1 28.71 39.34 -18.17
CA MET A 1 29.03 37.96 -17.75
C MET A 1 27.94 37.55 -16.78
N GLU A 2 26.90 36.88 -17.28
CA GLU A 2 25.86 36.28 -16.46
C GLU A 2 25.77 34.80 -16.86
N ASN A 3 26.01 33.93 -15.88
CA ASN A 3 26.00 32.49 -16.02
C ASN A 3 24.55 32.00 -16.17
N GLY A 4 24.21 31.51 -17.37
CA GLY A 4 22.96 30.82 -17.64
C GLY A 4 22.96 29.43 -17.02
N THR A 5 22.03 29.19 -16.11
CA THR A 5 21.60 27.87 -15.66
C THR A 5 20.95 27.11 -16.82
N PRO A 6 21.28 25.83 -17.06
CA PRO A 6 20.64 25.05 -18.12
C PRO A 6 19.21 24.69 -17.71
N GLY A 7 18.23 25.26 -18.41
CA GLY A 7 16.83 24.87 -18.30
C GLY A 7 16.63 23.46 -18.84
N VAL A 8 16.20 22.53 -17.97
CA VAL A 8 15.72 21.21 -18.38
C VAL A 8 14.45 21.41 -19.21
N SER A 9 14.53 21.14 -20.51
CA SER A 9 13.40 21.26 -21.44
C SER A 9 12.32 20.23 -21.10
N THR A 10 11.16 20.69 -20.63
CA THR A 10 9.95 19.89 -20.38
C THR A 10 9.17 19.60 -21.68
N LYS A 11 9.85 19.23 -22.77
CA LYS A 11 9.20 18.79 -24.01
C LYS A 11 9.08 17.27 -24.02
N GLY A 12 7.86 16.75 -23.84
CA GLY A 12 7.57 15.33 -24.09
C GLY A 12 7.91 14.95 -25.53
N ILE A 13 8.60 13.81 -25.71
CA ILE A 13 8.95 13.30 -27.03
C ILE A 13 7.67 12.77 -27.67
N HIS A 14 7.44 13.15 -28.92
CA HIS A 14 6.22 12.81 -29.65
C HIS A 14 6.54 12.44 -31.09
N VAL A 15 5.73 11.55 -31.63
CA VAL A 15 5.80 11.10 -33.02
C VAL A 15 4.45 11.34 -33.68
N ASN A 16 4.49 11.93 -34.88
CA ASN A 16 3.32 12.08 -35.73
C ASN A 16 3.08 10.77 -36.50
N LEU A 17 1.88 10.20 -36.35
CA LEU A 17 1.49 8.93 -36.97
C LEU A 17 0.69 9.14 -38.26
N GLY A 18 0.54 10.38 -38.73
CA GLY A 18 -0.33 10.72 -39.87
C GLY A 18 -1.80 10.81 -39.48
N ASN A 19 -2.65 11.30 -40.40
CA ASN A 19 -4.09 11.52 -40.18
C ASN A 19 -4.43 12.33 -38.92
N LYS A 20 -3.56 13.31 -38.58
CA LYS A 20 -3.63 14.14 -37.36
C LYS A 20 -3.53 13.37 -36.04
N ARG A 21 -3.02 12.12 -36.07
CA ARG A 21 -2.79 11.31 -34.88
C ARG A 21 -1.38 11.54 -34.36
N THR A 22 -1.26 11.73 -33.06
CA THR A 22 0.04 11.93 -32.41
C THR A 22 0.19 10.97 -31.24
N LEU A 23 1.36 10.34 -31.15
CA LEU A 23 1.74 9.52 -30.01
C LEU A 23 2.76 10.29 -29.17
N THR A 24 2.49 10.44 -27.88
CA THR A 24 3.31 11.24 -26.97
C THR A 24 3.73 10.41 -25.77
N LEU A 25 5.05 10.39 -25.50
CA LEU A 25 5.60 9.86 -24.25
C LEU A 25 5.48 10.93 -23.16
N SER A 26 4.60 10.70 -22.18
CA SER A 26 4.46 11.57 -21.00
C SER A 26 5.27 11.00 -19.84
N LEU A 27 6.41 11.64 -19.53
CA LEU A 27 7.23 11.27 -18.37
C LEU A 27 6.56 11.63 -17.04
N ALA A 28 5.80 12.73 -16.99
CA ALA A 28 5.06 13.16 -15.81
C ALA A 28 4.00 12.13 -15.39
N ASP A 29 3.24 11.65 -16.38
CA ASP A 29 2.12 10.72 -16.14
C ASP A 29 2.54 9.24 -16.29
N ARG A 30 3.83 9.00 -16.56
CA ARG A 30 4.42 7.70 -16.90
C ARG A 30 3.52 6.88 -17.82
N SER A 31 3.07 7.49 -18.91
CA SER A 31 2.16 6.86 -19.88
C SER A 31 2.50 7.24 -21.32
N LEU A 32 2.11 6.36 -22.24
CA LEU A 32 2.14 6.56 -23.66
C LEU A 32 0.74 6.96 -24.12
N LYS A 33 0.57 8.20 -24.60
CA LYS A 33 -0.74 8.78 -24.94
C LYS A 33 -0.91 8.87 -26.44
N LEU A 34 -2.05 8.40 -26.93
CA LEU A 34 -2.51 8.55 -28.30
C LEU A 34 -3.57 9.66 -28.37
N HIS A 35 -3.29 10.67 -29.19
CA HIS A 35 -4.21 11.75 -29.51
C HIS A 35 -4.82 11.55 -30.91
N GLU A 36 -6.16 11.54 -31.01
CA GLU A 36 -6.89 11.44 -32.29
C GLU A 36 -7.99 12.51 -32.38
N PRO A 37 -7.87 13.52 -33.27
CA PRO A 37 -8.93 14.50 -33.47
C PRO A 37 -10.05 13.87 -34.31
N ASN A 38 -11.21 13.64 -33.69
CA ASN A 38 -12.49 13.12 -34.24
C ASN A 38 -12.85 11.63 -33.97
N SER A 39 -12.72 11.12 -32.75
CA SER A 39 -13.25 9.77 -32.39
C SER A 39 -14.74 9.74 -32.01
N LYS A 40 -15.55 10.75 -32.34
CA LYS A 40 -16.96 10.81 -31.91
C LYS A 40 -17.93 9.80 -32.56
N ASN A 41 -17.53 8.93 -33.51
CA ASN A 41 -18.52 8.15 -34.27
C ASN A 41 -18.16 6.70 -34.72
N ARG A 42 -17.37 5.94 -33.95
CA ARG A 42 -17.31 4.46 -34.15
C ARG A 42 -17.08 3.72 -32.84
N LEU A 43 -18.17 3.36 -32.15
CA LEU A 43 -18.13 2.35 -31.08
C LEU A 43 -19.30 1.37 -31.20
N ARG A 44 -19.11 0.35 -32.04
CA ARG A 44 -19.61 -1.01 -31.76
C ARG A 44 -18.38 -1.90 -31.62
N SER A 45 -18.40 -2.72 -30.58
CA SER A 45 -17.55 -3.91 -30.35
C SER A 45 -16.22 -3.73 -29.58
N VAL A 46 -16.29 -4.12 -28.30
CA VAL A 46 -15.30 -4.90 -27.51
C VAL A 46 -13.93 -4.26 -27.23
N CYS A 47 -13.83 -3.42 -26.19
CA CYS A 47 -12.81 -3.52 -25.12
C CYS A 47 -13.02 -2.43 -24.05
N LYS A 48 -13.03 -2.81 -22.76
CA LYS A 48 -13.31 -1.93 -21.60
C LYS A 48 -12.04 -1.39 -20.89
N SER A 49 -10.84 -1.60 -21.43
CA SER A 49 -9.57 -1.32 -20.74
C SER A 49 -8.89 0.01 -21.12
N ILE A 50 -9.56 0.87 -21.88
CA ILE A 50 -9.00 2.18 -22.26
C ILE A 50 -9.60 3.23 -21.34
N THR A 51 -8.78 3.93 -20.56
CA THR A 51 -9.19 5.18 -19.93
C THR A 51 -9.35 6.23 -21.03
N THR A 52 -10.53 6.30 -21.63
CA THR A 52 -10.92 7.40 -22.52
C THR A 52 -11.25 8.60 -21.66
N ASP A 53 -10.44 9.65 -21.75
CA ASP A 53 -10.85 10.96 -21.24
C ASP A 53 -12.02 11.51 -22.08
N SER A 54 -12.71 12.53 -21.56
CA SER A 54 -13.81 13.19 -22.26
C SER A 54 -13.39 13.93 -23.56
N CYS A 55 -12.11 13.86 -23.93
CA CYS A 55 -11.51 14.45 -25.13
C CYS A 55 -11.19 13.41 -26.23
N GLY A 56 -11.27 12.11 -25.93
CA GLY A 56 -10.99 11.04 -26.89
C GLY A 56 -9.52 10.58 -26.93
N GLN A 57 -8.71 10.96 -25.93
CA GLN A 57 -7.34 10.46 -25.78
C GLN A 57 -7.33 9.06 -25.17
N ARG A 58 -6.46 8.20 -25.69
CA ARG A 58 -6.23 6.83 -25.17
C ARG A 58 -4.83 6.76 -24.58
N ALA A 59 -4.67 6.17 -23.40
CA ALA A 59 -3.37 6.09 -22.73
C ALA A 59 -3.01 4.66 -22.31
N ILE A 60 -1.72 4.31 -22.42
CA ILE A 60 -1.16 3.07 -21.90
C ILE A 60 -0.14 3.43 -20.81
N PRO A 61 -0.30 2.95 -19.56
CA PRO A 61 0.75 3.11 -18.56
C PRO A 61 2.07 2.51 -19.05
N LEU A 62 3.21 3.18 -18.84
CA LEU A 62 4.50 2.71 -19.34
C LEU A 62 4.88 1.32 -18.81
N TYR A 63 4.47 1.01 -17.58
CA TYR A 63 4.63 -0.33 -17.00
C TYR A 63 3.91 -1.43 -17.81
N ASN A 64 2.85 -1.09 -18.54
CA ASN A 64 2.08 -2.01 -19.34
C ASN A 64 2.58 -2.12 -20.79
N VAL A 65 3.44 -1.21 -21.26
CA VAL A 65 4.03 -1.29 -22.60
C VAL A 65 5.01 -2.47 -22.64
N LEU A 66 4.74 -3.50 -23.45
CA LEU A 66 5.58 -4.70 -23.52
C LEU A 66 6.68 -4.54 -24.57
N TRP A 67 6.33 -4.03 -25.75
CA TRP A 67 7.26 -3.83 -26.84
C TRP A 67 6.75 -2.76 -27.82
N LEU A 68 7.70 -2.06 -28.44
CA LEU A 68 7.47 -1.09 -29.51
C LEU A 68 8.44 -1.43 -30.65
N GLU A 69 7.94 -1.56 -31.88
CA GLU A 69 8.80 -1.76 -33.05
C GLU A 69 8.19 -1.19 -34.33
N LEU A 70 9.06 -0.96 -35.31
CA LEU A 70 8.68 -0.66 -36.67
C LEU A 70 8.66 -1.96 -37.49
N SER A 71 7.50 -2.35 -38.01
CA SER A 71 7.34 -3.55 -38.84
C SER A 71 6.51 -3.23 -40.07
N ASN A 72 7.04 -3.48 -41.28
CA ASN A 72 6.35 -3.27 -42.55
C ASN A 72 5.73 -1.86 -42.71
N ARG A 73 6.47 -0.80 -42.34
CA ARG A 73 6.00 0.60 -42.31
C ARG A 73 4.85 0.86 -41.33
N LYS A 74 4.65 -0.03 -40.35
CA LYS A 74 3.71 0.17 -39.24
C LYS A 74 4.47 0.31 -37.93
N LEU A 75 4.10 1.31 -37.14
CA LEU A 75 4.49 1.34 -35.74
C LEU A 75 3.57 0.39 -34.96
N VAL A 76 4.14 -0.66 -34.39
CA VAL A 76 3.43 -1.69 -33.63
C VAL A 76 3.77 -1.55 -32.15
N ILE A 77 2.75 -1.53 -31.32
CA ILE A 77 2.83 -1.37 -29.87
C ILE A 77 2.13 -2.57 -29.25
N ASP A 78 2.90 -3.53 -28.73
CA ASP A 78 2.37 -4.61 -27.91
C ASP A 78 2.30 -4.12 -26.45
N TYR A 79 1.13 -4.26 -25.81
CA TYR A 79 0.93 -3.87 -24.41
C TYR A 79 0.06 -4.86 -23.64
N ALA A 80 0.21 -4.84 -22.32
CA ALA A 80 -0.59 -5.58 -21.36
C ALA A 80 -1.85 -4.77 -21.01
N ALA A 81 -2.98 -5.10 -21.63
CA ALA A 81 -4.28 -4.56 -21.27
C ALA A 81 -4.79 -5.21 -19.98
N GLN A 82 -5.47 -4.44 -19.15
CA GLN A 82 -6.01 -4.91 -17.87
C GLN A 82 -7.53 -4.75 -17.88
N PRO A 83 -8.27 -5.68 -18.52
CA PRO A 83 -9.73 -5.60 -18.62
C PRO A 83 -10.45 -5.73 -17.27
N SER A 84 -9.79 -6.25 -16.23
CA SER A 84 -10.27 -6.28 -14.86
C SER A 84 -9.09 -6.27 -13.87
N GLU A 85 -9.36 -6.06 -12.58
CA GLU A 85 -8.33 -6.14 -11.52
C GLU A 85 -7.58 -7.49 -11.49
N THR A 86 -8.17 -8.55 -12.04
CA THR A 86 -7.66 -9.93 -11.94
C THR A 86 -7.16 -10.52 -13.25
N ALA A 87 -7.33 -9.82 -14.37
CA ALA A 87 -7.00 -10.32 -15.70
C ALA A 87 -6.08 -9.34 -16.44
N VAL A 88 -5.05 -9.89 -17.08
CA VAL A 88 -4.17 -9.16 -17.99
C VAL A 88 -4.09 -9.94 -19.29
N THR A 89 -4.25 -9.24 -20.40
CA THR A 89 -4.22 -9.82 -21.75
C THR A 89 -3.31 -8.99 -22.65
N ARG A 90 -2.66 -9.65 -23.60
CA ARG A 90 -1.93 -8.96 -24.66
C ARG A 90 -2.90 -8.24 -25.58
N GLU A 91 -2.68 -6.97 -25.84
CA GLU A 91 -3.29 -6.20 -26.92
C GLU A 91 -2.21 -5.52 -27.78
N THR A 92 -2.59 -5.10 -28.98
CA THR A 92 -1.68 -4.49 -29.94
C THR A 92 -2.31 -3.25 -30.56
N TRP A 93 -1.59 -2.12 -30.56
CA TRP A 93 -1.88 -1.02 -31.47
C TRP A 93 -0.96 -1.09 -32.67
N ALA A 94 -1.50 -0.88 -33.87
CA ALA A 94 -0.74 -0.83 -35.11
C ALA A 94 -1.15 0.42 -35.89
N PHE A 95 -0.17 1.22 -36.29
CA PHE A 95 -0.38 2.47 -37.00
C PHE A 95 0.39 2.47 -38.32
N ASP A 96 -0.31 2.67 -39.44
CA ASP A 96 0.30 2.82 -40.76
C ASP A 96 0.97 4.20 -40.88
N LEU A 97 2.28 4.22 -41.17
CA LEU A 97 3.04 5.45 -41.38
C LEU A 97 2.91 5.86 -42.85
N ALA A 98 1.76 6.43 -43.22
CA ALA A 98 1.37 6.63 -44.63
C ALA A 98 1.44 8.08 -45.16
N THR A 99 1.86 9.06 -44.37
CA THR A 99 1.82 10.49 -44.79
C THR A 99 3.19 11.07 -45.03
N GLU A 100 3.35 11.73 -46.18
CA GLU A 100 4.46 12.66 -46.40
C GLU A 100 4.26 13.98 -45.61
N PRO A 101 5.34 14.55 -45.04
CA PRO A 101 6.64 13.90 -44.86
C PRO A 101 6.54 12.85 -43.75
N ALA A 102 6.99 11.63 -44.03
CA ALA A 102 7.08 10.59 -43.03
C ALA A 102 8.08 11.04 -41.94
N PRO A 103 7.87 10.71 -40.66
CA PRO A 103 8.89 10.93 -39.64
C PRO A 103 10.20 10.29 -40.11
N GLN A 104 11.32 11.00 -39.95
CA GLN A 104 12.63 10.46 -40.35
C GLN A 104 12.86 9.16 -39.57
N SER A 105 13.33 8.11 -40.23
CA SER A 105 13.48 6.78 -39.60
C SER A 105 14.30 6.83 -38.30
N SER A 106 15.28 7.73 -38.22
CA SER A 106 16.09 8.01 -37.02
C SER A 106 15.28 8.56 -35.85
N GLU A 107 14.35 9.51 -36.08
CA GLU A 107 13.51 10.09 -35.02
C GLU A 107 12.57 9.04 -34.41
N LEU A 108 12.06 8.12 -35.25
CA LEU A 108 11.19 7.05 -34.80
C LEU A 108 11.93 5.99 -34.00
N GLU A 109 13.13 5.62 -34.42
CA GLU A 109 14.01 4.70 -33.69
C GLU A 109 14.41 5.28 -32.32
N GLU A 110 14.75 6.57 -32.25
CA GLU A 110 15.04 7.26 -31.00
C GLU A 110 13.82 7.27 -30.07
N PHE A 111 12.63 7.56 -30.60
CA PHE A 111 11.38 7.49 -29.84
C PHE A 111 11.10 6.09 -29.30
N ILE A 112 11.24 5.04 -30.13
CA ILE A 112 11.05 3.65 -29.70
C ILE A 112 12.03 3.29 -28.57
N SER A 113 13.31 3.62 -28.75
CA SER A 113 14.36 3.37 -27.77
C SER A 113 14.05 4.04 -26.43
N GLU A 114 13.63 5.30 -26.46
CA GLU A 114 13.31 6.05 -25.24
C GLU A 114 12.04 5.51 -24.55
N VAL A 115 10.99 5.19 -25.32
CA VAL A 115 9.78 4.57 -24.75
C VAL A 115 10.12 3.25 -24.07
N LEU A 116 10.91 2.38 -24.71
CA LEU A 116 11.31 1.09 -24.14
C LEU A 116 12.17 1.28 -22.88
N THR A 117 13.12 2.21 -22.91
CA THR A 117 13.99 2.56 -21.77
C THR A 117 13.14 3.00 -20.57
N GLN A 118 12.17 3.89 -20.78
CA GLN A 118 11.29 4.38 -19.72
C GLN A 118 10.26 3.33 -19.26
N ALA A 119 9.81 2.47 -20.17
CA ALA A 119 8.85 1.40 -19.88
C ALA A 119 9.46 0.26 -19.07
N TYR A 120 10.74 -0.07 -19.27
CA TYR A 120 11.43 -1.13 -18.54
C TYR A 120 12.19 -0.60 -17.31
N HIS A 121 12.59 0.66 -17.30
CA HIS A 121 13.08 1.39 -16.13
C HIS A 121 14.10 0.58 -15.29
N GLY A 122 15.15 0.08 -15.95
CA GLY A 122 16.21 -0.74 -15.35
C GLY A 122 15.96 -2.26 -15.36
N SER A 123 14.84 -2.75 -15.90
CA SER A 123 14.68 -4.18 -16.24
C SER A 123 15.35 -4.49 -17.58
N GLN A 124 15.86 -5.71 -17.72
CA GLN A 124 16.44 -6.22 -18.96
C GLN A 124 15.35 -6.44 -20.03
N LEU A 125 15.59 -5.95 -21.24
CA LEU A 125 14.78 -6.22 -22.43
C LEU A 125 15.05 -7.64 -22.95
N GLN A 126 14.04 -8.26 -23.56
CA GLN A 126 14.19 -9.54 -24.30
C GLN A 126 14.87 -10.67 -23.51
N ARG A 127 14.60 -10.77 -22.19
CA ARG A 127 15.20 -11.79 -21.32
C ARG A 127 15.09 -13.20 -21.92
N ARG A 128 16.18 -13.94 -21.84
CA ARG A 128 16.29 -15.37 -22.16
C ARG A 128 15.83 -16.15 -20.94
N ALA A 129 14.73 -16.89 -21.05
CA ALA A 129 14.13 -17.61 -19.94
C ALA A 129 14.12 -19.12 -20.17
N TYR A 130 14.60 -19.87 -19.19
CA TYR A 130 14.42 -21.32 -19.14
C TYR A 130 13.17 -21.65 -18.33
N VAL A 131 12.10 -22.08 -18.99
CA VAL A 131 10.78 -22.25 -18.39
C VAL A 131 10.53 -23.71 -18.07
N LEU A 132 10.35 -24.01 -16.78
CA LEU A 132 10.04 -25.36 -16.29
C LEU A 132 8.57 -25.42 -15.86
N ILE A 133 7.78 -26.23 -16.55
CA ILE A 133 6.33 -26.36 -16.30
C ILE A 133 6.05 -27.67 -15.60
N ASN A 134 5.51 -27.61 -14.38
CA ASN A 134 4.97 -28.78 -13.71
C ASN A 134 3.47 -28.94 -14.07
N PRO A 135 3.09 -29.88 -14.96
CA PRO A 135 1.71 -30.02 -15.43
C PRO A 135 0.75 -30.45 -14.31
N GLN A 136 1.25 -31.17 -13.30
CA GLN A 136 0.48 -31.66 -12.15
C GLN A 136 0.34 -30.62 -11.03
N SER A 137 0.91 -29.42 -11.20
CA SER A 137 0.84 -28.39 -10.16
C SER A 137 -0.59 -27.91 -9.90
N GLY A 138 -0.95 -27.82 -8.62
CA GLY A 138 -2.29 -27.44 -8.17
C GLY A 138 -3.35 -28.45 -8.63
N PRO A 139 -4.53 -28.01 -9.10
CA PRO A 139 -5.56 -28.91 -9.62
C PRO A 139 -5.31 -29.38 -11.07
N GLY A 140 -4.05 -29.41 -11.54
CA GLY A 140 -3.70 -29.89 -12.89
C GLY A 140 -3.91 -28.89 -14.03
N GLY A 141 -3.71 -27.59 -13.78
CA GLY A 141 -4.03 -26.50 -14.73
C GLY A 141 -2.85 -25.70 -15.29
N ALA A 142 -1.60 -26.05 -14.93
CA ALA A 142 -0.42 -25.23 -15.19
C ALA A 142 -0.18 -24.97 -16.69
N LEU A 143 -0.24 -26.02 -17.52
CA LEU A 143 0.00 -25.90 -18.97
C LEU A 143 -1.03 -24.99 -19.66
N ARG A 144 -2.30 -25.05 -19.22
CA ARG A 144 -3.37 -24.18 -19.72
C ARG A 144 -3.13 -22.73 -19.32
N LYS A 145 -2.78 -22.47 -18.05
CA LYS A 145 -2.42 -21.13 -17.55
C LYS A 145 -1.22 -20.58 -18.32
N TRP A 146 -0.17 -21.37 -18.51
CA TRP A 146 1.00 -20.99 -19.31
C TRP A 146 0.59 -20.53 -20.71
N LYS A 147 -0.11 -21.38 -21.47
CA LYS A 147 -0.50 -21.09 -22.86
C LYS A 147 -1.43 -19.88 -22.99
N ARG A 148 -2.38 -19.72 -22.06
CA ARG A 148 -3.42 -18.67 -22.13
C ARG A 148 -2.96 -17.33 -21.55
N ASP A 149 -2.30 -17.37 -20.39
CA ASP A 149 -2.11 -16.19 -19.54
C ASP A 149 -0.67 -15.65 -19.59
N VAL A 150 0.32 -16.49 -19.90
CA VAL A 150 1.74 -16.13 -19.75
C VAL A 150 2.46 -16.05 -21.08
N LEU A 151 2.39 -17.12 -21.88
CA LEU A 151 3.07 -17.22 -23.17
C LEU A 151 2.79 -16.01 -24.09
N PRO A 152 1.54 -15.51 -24.23
CA PRO A 152 1.27 -14.35 -25.07
C PRO A 152 1.99 -13.08 -24.61
N LEU A 153 2.15 -12.89 -23.29
CA LEU A 153 2.84 -11.73 -22.71
C LEU A 153 4.36 -11.83 -22.90
N PHE A 154 4.93 -13.02 -22.66
CA PHE A 154 6.37 -13.25 -22.86
C PHE A 154 6.78 -13.08 -24.33
N GLN A 155 5.97 -13.59 -25.26
CA GLN A 155 6.19 -13.39 -26.70
C GLN A 155 6.02 -11.92 -27.12
N ALA A 156 5.03 -11.22 -26.57
CA ALA A 156 4.84 -9.79 -26.80
C ALA A 156 6.04 -8.97 -26.33
N ALA A 157 6.67 -9.33 -25.20
CA ALA A 157 7.89 -8.72 -24.69
C ALA A 157 9.18 -9.20 -25.40
N ARG A 158 9.06 -10.01 -26.46
CA ARG A 158 10.18 -10.56 -27.25
C ARG A 158 11.20 -11.33 -26.39
N MET A 159 10.73 -12.02 -25.35
CA MET A 159 11.58 -12.93 -24.56
C MET A 159 11.98 -14.16 -25.39
N VAL A 160 13.20 -14.63 -25.19
CA VAL A 160 13.68 -15.89 -25.79
C VAL A 160 13.37 -17.03 -24.82
N LEU A 161 12.53 -17.98 -25.23
CA LEU A 161 12.01 -19.00 -24.33
C LEU A 161 12.51 -20.39 -24.71
N GLU A 162 13.11 -21.10 -23.76
CA GLU A 162 13.24 -22.55 -23.81
C GLU A 162 12.26 -23.15 -22.81
N VAL A 163 11.38 -24.05 -23.25
CA VAL A 163 10.26 -24.54 -22.41
C VAL A 163 10.35 -26.05 -22.26
N VAL A 164 10.39 -26.51 -21.01
CA VAL A 164 10.40 -27.93 -20.64
C VAL A 164 9.18 -28.23 -19.78
N THR A 165 8.47 -29.31 -20.12
CA THR A 165 7.39 -29.84 -19.28
C THR A 165 7.95 -30.98 -18.44
N LEU A 166 7.91 -30.80 -17.12
CA LEU A 166 8.39 -31.78 -16.15
C LEU A 166 7.47 -33.00 -16.12
N LYS A 167 8.08 -34.16 -15.92
CA LYS A 167 7.45 -35.49 -15.90
C LYS A 167 7.44 -36.10 -14.51
N ARG A 168 8.42 -35.76 -13.66
CA ARG A 168 8.54 -36.30 -12.29
C ARG A 168 9.04 -35.25 -11.29
N GLY A 169 8.88 -35.54 -10.00
CA GLY A 169 9.53 -34.78 -8.93
C GLY A 169 11.05 -34.91 -9.00
N GLY A 170 11.74 -33.85 -8.56
CA GLY A 170 13.21 -33.74 -8.60
C GLY A 170 13.80 -33.41 -9.98
N GLU A 171 13.01 -33.50 -11.07
CA GLU A 171 13.51 -33.21 -12.41
C GLU A 171 13.91 -31.74 -12.58
N ALA A 172 13.27 -30.80 -11.87
CA ALA A 172 13.70 -29.40 -11.93
C ALA A 172 15.06 -29.19 -11.25
N ALA A 173 15.36 -29.96 -10.21
CA ALA A 173 16.69 -29.97 -9.58
C ALA A 173 17.74 -30.53 -10.54
N ASP A 174 17.45 -31.66 -11.19
CA ASP A 174 18.36 -32.30 -12.16
C ASP A 174 18.66 -31.35 -13.33
N ILE A 175 17.65 -30.62 -13.84
CA ILE A 175 17.82 -29.63 -14.91
C ILE A 175 18.66 -28.44 -14.42
N ALA A 176 18.35 -27.89 -13.24
CA ALA A 176 19.06 -26.74 -12.69
C ALA A 176 20.53 -27.06 -12.34
N GLU A 177 20.82 -28.30 -11.93
CA GLU A 177 22.18 -28.77 -11.69
C GLU A 177 22.99 -28.80 -13.00
N ASN A 178 22.40 -29.24 -14.11
CA ASN A 178 23.10 -29.47 -15.38
C ASN A 178 22.97 -28.33 -16.41
N MET A 179 22.24 -27.25 -16.10
CA MET A 179 22.01 -26.17 -17.06
C MET A 179 23.27 -25.33 -17.34
N ASP A 180 23.34 -24.78 -18.55
CA ASP A 180 24.31 -23.74 -18.89
C ASP A 180 23.80 -22.38 -18.39
N LEU A 181 24.52 -21.80 -17.42
CA LEU A 181 24.15 -20.54 -16.78
C LEU A 181 24.27 -19.34 -17.72
N GLU A 182 25.13 -19.40 -18.74
CA GLU A 182 25.39 -18.28 -19.65
C GLU A 182 24.29 -18.12 -20.73
N LYS A 183 23.52 -19.19 -20.95
CA LYS A 183 22.46 -19.22 -21.97
C LYS A 183 21.18 -18.50 -21.55
N TYR A 184 20.96 -18.33 -20.24
CA TYR A 184 19.69 -17.82 -19.71
C TYR A 184 19.92 -16.65 -18.76
N ASP A 185 18.96 -15.73 -18.73
CA ASP A 185 18.94 -14.59 -17.81
C ASP A 185 18.03 -14.87 -16.60
N THR A 186 17.20 -15.92 -16.65
CA THR A 186 16.36 -16.40 -15.55
C THR A 186 15.85 -17.80 -15.81
N ILE A 187 15.61 -18.56 -14.74
CA ILE A 187 14.84 -19.80 -14.75
C ILE A 187 13.45 -19.53 -14.16
N VAL A 188 12.39 -19.96 -14.87
CA VAL A 188 11.00 -19.65 -14.54
C VAL A 188 10.24 -20.93 -14.23
N ALA A 189 9.86 -21.12 -12.97
CA ALA A 189 9.04 -22.24 -12.53
C ALA A 189 7.54 -21.93 -12.71
N CYS A 190 6.85 -22.68 -13.57
CA CYS A 190 5.38 -22.63 -13.67
C CYS A 190 4.76 -23.71 -12.79
N SER A 191 4.58 -23.39 -11.50
CA SER A 191 4.34 -24.38 -10.44
C SER A 191 3.75 -23.74 -9.15
N GLY A 192 3.80 -24.48 -8.03
CA GLY A 192 3.78 -23.95 -6.66
C GLY A 192 5.21 -23.76 -6.12
N ASP A 193 5.36 -23.48 -4.83
CA ASP A 193 6.66 -23.16 -4.19
C ASP A 193 7.71 -24.31 -4.24
N GLY A 194 7.27 -25.57 -4.37
CA GLY A 194 8.17 -26.74 -4.42
C GLY A 194 9.08 -26.82 -5.65
N THR A 195 8.69 -26.32 -6.83
CA THR A 195 9.58 -26.34 -8.00
C THR A 195 10.69 -25.29 -7.91
N PRO A 196 10.45 -24.04 -7.45
CA PRO A 196 11.52 -23.14 -7.02
C PRO A 196 12.45 -23.76 -5.98
N HIS A 197 11.92 -24.50 -4.99
CA HIS A 197 12.74 -25.24 -4.02
C HIS A 197 13.67 -26.26 -4.71
N GLU A 198 13.14 -27.07 -5.64
CA GLU A 198 13.95 -28.00 -6.44
C GLU A 198 15.04 -27.26 -7.25
N ILE A 199 14.70 -26.12 -7.87
CA ILE A 199 15.64 -25.34 -8.68
C ILE A 199 16.79 -24.80 -7.81
N PHE A 200 16.49 -24.16 -6.67
CA PHE A 200 17.53 -23.67 -5.77
C PHE A 200 18.44 -24.79 -5.28
N ASN A 201 17.88 -25.95 -4.96
CA ASN A 201 18.67 -27.12 -4.55
C ASN A 201 19.48 -27.73 -5.70
N GLY A 202 18.98 -27.71 -6.94
CA GLY A 202 19.75 -28.12 -8.12
C GLY A 202 20.95 -27.20 -8.36
N LEU A 203 20.74 -25.88 -8.28
CA LEU A 203 21.84 -24.90 -8.35
C LEU A 203 22.85 -25.09 -7.21
N ALA A 204 22.37 -25.41 -6.00
CA ALA A 204 23.20 -25.65 -4.83
C ALA A 204 24.04 -26.94 -4.88
N LYS A 205 23.66 -27.93 -5.71
CA LYS A 205 24.42 -29.16 -5.92
C LYS A 205 25.59 -29.00 -6.89
N ARG A 206 25.62 -27.90 -7.65
CA ARG A 206 26.65 -27.68 -8.66
C ARG A 206 28.04 -27.52 -8.04
N PRO A 207 29.10 -27.93 -8.75
CA PRO A 207 30.48 -27.63 -8.35
C PRO A 207 30.77 -26.13 -8.22
N ASP A 208 30.04 -25.28 -8.96
CA ASP A 208 30.11 -23.82 -8.91
C ASP A 208 28.88 -23.18 -8.21
N ALA A 209 28.29 -23.86 -7.21
CA ALA A 209 27.02 -23.46 -6.59
C ALA A 209 26.95 -21.99 -6.12
N ALA A 210 27.98 -21.45 -5.47
CA ALA A 210 27.99 -20.05 -5.05
C ALA A 210 27.83 -19.08 -6.24
N ARG A 211 28.50 -19.35 -7.36
CA ARG A 211 28.34 -18.60 -8.61
C ARG A 211 26.95 -18.81 -9.20
N ALA A 212 26.50 -20.06 -9.27
CA ALA A 212 25.20 -20.42 -9.85
C ALA A 212 24.03 -19.71 -9.15
N LEU A 213 24.00 -19.73 -7.81
CA LEU A 213 22.97 -19.10 -7.00
C LEU A 213 23.00 -17.58 -7.06
N SER A 214 24.20 -16.98 -7.11
CA SER A 214 24.38 -15.53 -7.14
C SER A 214 24.21 -14.91 -8.54
N GLN A 215 24.30 -15.71 -9.60
CA GLN A 215 24.13 -15.29 -10.99
C GLN A 215 22.73 -15.55 -11.52
N MET A 216 22.14 -16.74 -11.29
CA MET A 216 20.89 -17.17 -11.95
C MET A 216 19.64 -16.78 -11.15
N PRO A 217 18.80 -15.84 -11.63
CA PRO A 217 17.57 -15.47 -10.95
C PRO A 217 16.49 -16.54 -11.11
N VAL A 218 15.92 -16.98 -9.99
CA VAL A 218 14.76 -17.89 -9.96
C VAL A 218 13.47 -17.08 -9.91
N SER A 219 12.55 -17.36 -10.84
CA SER A 219 11.25 -16.71 -10.95
C SER A 219 10.12 -17.74 -10.91
N MET A 220 8.91 -17.30 -10.54
CA MET A 220 7.76 -18.21 -10.41
C MET A 220 6.51 -17.67 -11.12
N ILE A 221 5.88 -18.50 -11.94
CA ILE A 221 4.50 -18.30 -12.38
C ILE A 221 3.57 -19.12 -11.48
N PRO A 222 2.65 -18.49 -10.73
CA PRO A 222 1.81 -19.16 -9.74
C PRO A 222 0.76 -20.06 -10.40
N CYS A 223 1.11 -21.35 -10.49
CA CYS A 223 0.24 -22.40 -11.02
C CYS A 223 -0.30 -23.33 -9.94
N GLY A 224 0.37 -23.41 -8.79
CA GLY A 224 0.10 -24.37 -7.72
C GLY A 224 -0.95 -23.96 -6.68
N SER A 225 -1.10 -24.79 -5.65
CA SER A 225 -2.00 -24.53 -4.51
C SER A 225 -1.37 -23.59 -3.47
N GLY A 226 -0.05 -23.67 -3.27
CA GLY A 226 0.76 -22.68 -2.54
C GLY A 226 1.52 -21.81 -3.55
N ASN A 227 1.48 -20.49 -3.36
CA ASN A 227 2.12 -19.50 -4.24
C ASN A 227 2.76 -18.38 -3.42
N ALA A 228 3.40 -18.75 -2.32
CA ALA A 228 3.97 -17.82 -1.35
C ALA A 228 5.04 -16.92 -2.00
N MET A 229 5.97 -17.51 -2.76
CA MET A 229 7.03 -16.78 -3.46
C MET A 229 6.46 -15.71 -4.38
N SER A 230 5.46 -16.06 -5.20
CA SER A 230 4.77 -15.13 -6.10
C SER A 230 4.06 -13.99 -5.34
N CYS A 231 3.47 -14.27 -4.18
CA CYS A 231 2.84 -13.24 -3.35
C CYS A 231 3.87 -12.24 -2.81
N ASN A 232 5.03 -12.72 -2.37
CA ASN A 232 6.09 -11.86 -1.84
C ASN A 232 6.78 -11.02 -2.94
N LEU A 233 7.07 -11.62 -4.11
CA LEU A 233 7.83 -10.96 -5.18
C LEU A 233 6.98 -10.09 -6.10
N TYR A 234 5.73 -10.49 -6.36
CA TYR A 234 4.86 -9.85 -7.35
C TYR A 234 3.57 -9.27 -6.76
N GLY A 235 3.24 -9.61 -5.50
CA GLY A 235 2.03 -9.12 -4.83
C GLY A 235 0.76 -9.79 -5.36
N THR A 236 0.91 -10.92 -6.04
CA THR A 236 -0.19 -11.60 -6.74
C THR A 236 0.04 -13.10 -6.79
N HIS A 237 -1.05 -13.85 -6.86
CA HIS A 237 -1.05 -15.29 -7.13
C HIS A 237 -1.72 -15.58 -8.50
N ARG A 238 -1.80 -14.56 -9.38
CA ARG A 238 -2.39 -14.65 -10.72
C ARG A 238 -1.26 -14.72 -11.77
N ALA A 239 -1.33 -15.73 -12.63
CA ALA A 239 -0.27 -16.03 -13.60
C ALA A 239 0.05 -14.86 -14.56
N ALA A 240 -0.97 -14.20 -15.12
CA ALA A 240 -0.76 -13.08 -16.05
C ALA A 240 -0.09 -11.85 -15.40
N LEU A 241 -0.49 -11.51 -14.16
CA LEU A 241 0.11 -10.41 -13.41
C LEU A 241 1.55 -10.73 -12.98
N ALA A 242 1.83 -11.99 -12.59
CA ALA A 242 3.17 -12.46 -12.29
C ALA A 242 4.06 -12.43 -13.56
N ALA A 243 3.52 -12.82 -14.72
CA ALA A 243 4.23 -12.73 -16.00
C ALA A 243 4.65 -11.29 -16.33
N LEU A 244 3.73 -10.34 -16.19
CA LEU A 244 4.05 -8.91 -16.38
C LEU A 244 5.12 -8.44 -15.38
N ALA A 245 5.05 -8.90 -14.12
CA ALA A 245 6.05 -8.59 -13.11
C ALA A 245 7.43 -9.22 -13.39
N ILE A 246 7.50 -10.38 -14.04
CA ILE A 246 8.77 -10.99 -14.47
C ILE A 246 9.39 -10.22 -15.65
N ILE A 247 8.56 -9.81 -16.62
CA ILE A 247 8.99 -8.99 -17.77
C ILE A 247 9.58 -7.65 -17.28
N LYS A 248 8.86 -7.00 -16.37
CA LYS A 248 9.17 -5.63 -15.89
C LYS A 248 10.02 -5.58 -14.63
N GLY A 249 10.25 -6.73 -14.01
CA GLY A 249 10.86 -6.81 -12.70
C GLY A 249 12.38 -6.65 -12.72
N ARG A 250 12.92 -6.32 -11.55
CA ARG A 250 14.36 -6.19 -11.31
C ARG A 250 14.85 -7.42 -10.58
N VAL A 251 16.10 -7.80 -10.87
CA VAL A 251 16.79 -8.86 -10.13
C VAL A 251 17.20 -8.28 -8.78
N ILE A 252 16.91 -9.01 -7.70
CA ILE A 252 17.29 -8.65 -6.34
C ILE A 252 18.02 -9.82 -5.67
N PRO A 253 18.92 -9.54 -4.71
CA PRO A 253 19.46 -10.58 -3.84
C PRO A 253 18.36 -11.21 -2.99
N LEU A 254 18.51 -12.48 -2.68
CA LEU A 254 17.67 -13.23 -1.74
C LEU A 254 18.57 -14.02 -0.79
N ASP A 255 18.31 -13.92 0.50
CA ASP A 255 18.95 -14.76 1.51
C ASP A 255 18.53 -16.22 1.30
N LEU A 256 19.48 -17.14 1.41
CA LEU A 256 19.20 -18.57 1.37
C LEU A 256 19.67 -19.21 2.66
N ILE A 257 18.91 -20.18 3.15
CA ILE A 257 19.17 -20.84 4.42
C ILE A 257 19.73 -22.24 4.13
N SER A 258 20.96 -22.50 4.53
CA SER A 258 21.50 -23.86 4.53
C SER A 258 20.87 -24.66 5.66
N ILE A 259 20.34 -25.84 5.32
CA ILE A 259 19.78 -26.81 6.27
C ILE A 259 20.68 -28.03 6.30
N THR A 260 21.11 -28.45 7.48
CA THR A 260 21.87 -29.70 7.68
C THR A 260 21.08 -30.73 8.48
N GLN A 261 21.00 -31.96 7.96
CA GLN A 261 20.35 -33.13 8.57
C GLN A 261 21.22 -34.38 8.38
N GLY A 262 21.85 -34.86 9.45
CA GLY A 262 22.94 -35.85 9.35
C GLY A 262 24.06 -35.29 8.46
N ASP A 263 24.45 -36.05 7.44
CA ASP A 263 25.47 -35.65 6.46
C ASP A 263 24.91 -34.83 5.27
N ARG A 264 23.60 -34.59 5.25
CA ARG A 264 22.92 -33.93 4.13
C ARG A 264 22.90 -32.43 4.35
N ARG A 265 23.20 -31.67 3.29
CA ARG A 265 23.03 -30.21 3.23
C ARG A 265 22.08 -29.85 2.07
N SER A 266 21.04 -29.10 2.37
CA SER A 266 20.12 -28.52 1.39
C SER A 266 20.00 -27.01 1.60
N VAL A 267 19.36 -26.32 0.67
CA VAL A 267 19.03 -24.90 0.78
C VAL A 267 17.53 -24.70 0.85
N SER A 268 17.12 -23.68 1.60
CA SER A 268 15.74 -23.26 1.75
C SER A 268 15.61 -21.77 1.52
N PHE A 269 14.56 -21.37 0.80
CA PHE A 269 14.37 -19.97 0.39
C PHE A 269 13.14 -19.31 1.02
N LEU A 270 12.19 -20.08 1.54
CA LEU A 270 10.88 -19.62 1.97
C LEU A 270 10.68 -19.77 3.48
N SER A 271 10.61 -21.01 4.00
CA SER A 271 10.23 -21.26 5.39
C SER A 271 10.59 -22.65 5.91
N GLN A 272 10.70 -22.79 7.23
CA GLN A 272 10.93 -24.06 7.92
C GLN A 272 9.97 -24.18 9.10
N SER A 273 9.23 -25.29 9.21
CA SER A 273 8.24 -25.46 10.27
C SER A 273 8.26 -26.84 10.92
N LEU A 274 7.90 -26.84 12.21
CA LEU A 274 7.62 -28.03 13.02
C LEU A 274 6.36 -27.75 13.86
N GLY A 275 5.47 -28.73 13.95
CA GLY A 275 4.23 -28.64 14.71
C GLY A 275 3.01 -28.39 13.84
N ILE A 276 2.06 -27.58 14.31
CA ILE A 276 0.74 -27.42 13.65
C ILE A 276 0.87 -27.03 12.19
N VAL A 277 1.74 -26.07 11.82
CA VAL A 277 1.91 -25.66 10.42
C VAL A 277 2.43 -26.81 9.55
N ALA A 278 3.47 -27.52 10.00
CA ALA A 278 4.02 -28.65 9.26
C ALA A 278 3.00 -29.80 9.09
N GLU A 279 2.22 -30.09 10.15
CA GLU A 279 1.13 -31.07 10.07
C GLU A 279 0.00 -30.61 9.13
N SER A 280 -0.30 -29.31 9.08
CA SER A 280 -1.30 -28.76 8.17
C SER A 280 -0.84 -28.82 6.71
N ASP A 281 0.44 -28.54 6.45
CA ASP A 281 1.01 -28.52 5.10
C ASP A 281 1.15 -29.93 4.53
N LEU A 282 1.67 -30.86 5.33
CA LEU A 282 2.00 -32.23 4.89
C LEU A 282 0.89 -33.23 5.21
N GLY A 283 0.19 -33.07 6.34
CA GLY A 283 -0.89 -33.96 6.74
C GLY A 283 -2.18 -33.78 5.93
N THR A 284 -2.29 -32.74 5.10
CA THR A 284 -3.46 -32.48 4.23
C THR A 284 -3.20 -32.75 2.75
N GLU A 285 -2.13 -33.46 2.39
CA GLU A 285 -1.83 -33.74 0.98
C GLU A 285 -2.92 -34.52 0.24
N HIS A 286 -3.63 -35.40 0.94
CA HIS A 286 -4.80 -36.11 0.41
C HIS A 286 -5.97 -35.16 0.06
N LEU A 287 -5.95 -33.90 0.52
CA LEU A 287 -6.92 -32.85 0.25
C LEU A 287 -6.46 -31.86 -0.83
N ARG A 288 -5.45 -32.20 -1.65
CA ARG A 288 -4.95 -31.32 -2.74
C ARG A 288 -6.04 -30.82 -3.70
N TRP A 289 -7.14 -31.56 -3.84
CA TRP A 289 -8.32 -31.17 -4.62
C TRP A 289 -9.00 -29.87 -4.13
N MET A 290 -8.82 -29.50 -2.85
CA MET A 290 -9.37 -28.27 -2.25
C MET A 290 -8.55 -27.01 -2.55
N GLY A 291 -7.42 -27.12 -3.26
CA GLY A 291 -6.53 -25.98 -3.51
C GLY A 291 -5.94 -25.41 -2.21
N GLY A 292 -5.91 -24.09 -2.07
CA GLY A 292 -5.33 -23.40 -0.90
C GLY A 292 -6.11 -23.59 0.40
N SER A 293 -7.44 -23.77 0.35
CA SER A 293 -8.28 -23.90 1.55
C SER A 293 -7.96 -25.15 2.38
N ARG A 294 -7.22 -26.12 1.84
CA ARG A 294 -6.72 -27.29 2.59
C ARG A 294 -5.88 -26.90 3.80
N PHE A 295 -5.12 -25.80 3.70
CA PHE A 295 -4.22 -25.35 4.75
C PHE A 295 -5.01 -24.86 5.96
N GLU A 296 -6.03 -24.01 5.73
CA GLU A 296 -6.92 -23.48 6.78
C GLU A 296 -7.65 -24.60 7.53
N VAL A 297 -8.21 -25.56 6.77
CA VAL A 297 -8.89 -26.74 7.33
C VAL A 297 -7.92 -27.58 8.16
N GLY A 298 -6.70 -27.80 7.66
CA GLY A 298 -5.63 -28.47 8.39
C GLY A 298 -5.38 -27.81 9.74
N VAL A 299 -5.12 -26.50 9.74
CA VAL A 299 -4.82 -25.74 10.97
C VAL A 299 -5.99 -25.82 11.96
N LEU A 300 -7.23 -25.58 11.51
CA LEU A 300 -8.42 -25.64 12.35
C LEU A 300 -8.59 -27.02 13.01
N MET A 301 -8.47 -28.10 12.22
CA MET A 301 -8.57 -29.47 12.75
C MET A 301 -7.54 -29.76 13.85
N ARG A 302 -6.34 -29.17 13.76
CA ARG A 302 -5.24 -29.43 14.70
C ARG A 302 -5.30 -28.53 15.93
N ILE A 303 -5.83 -27.31 15.81
CA ILE A 303 -6.11 -26.43 16.96
C ILE A 303 -7.00 -27.14 17.99
N PHE A 304 -8.02 -27.88 17.55
CA PHE A 304 -8.91 -28.62 18.47
C PHE A 304 -8.23 -29.80 19.17
N ARG A 305 -7.11 -30.32 18.63
CA ARG A 305 -6.34 -31.43 19.21
C ARG A 305 -5.32 -30.99 20.27
N ARG A 306 -4.96 -29.70 20.34
CA ARG A 306 -4.01 -29.12 21.34
C ARG A 306 -2.69 -29.90 21.48
N ARG A 307 -2.15 -30.40 20.37
CA ARG A 307 -0.92 -31.19 20.38
C ARG A 307 0.28 -30.30 20.68
N CYS A 308 1.14 -30.74 21.59
CA CYS A 308 2.45 -30.16 21.86
C CYS A 308 3.54 -31.04 21.24
N TYR A 309 4.67 -30.43 20.88
CA TYR A 309 5.76 -31.08 20.18
C TYR A 309 7.08 -30.80 20.93
N PRO A 310 7.40 -31.53 22.02
CA PRO A 310 8.61 -31.27 22.79
C PRO A 310 9.87 -31.22 21.91
N CYS A 311 10.70 -30.21 22.10
CA CYS A 311 11.99 -30.08 21.40
C CYS A 311 12.97 -29.20 22.19
N ASP A 312 14.26 -29.38 21.93
CA ASP A 312 15.30 -28.45 22.35
C ASP A 312 15.62 -27.52 21.17
N LEU A 313 15.61 -26.22 21.42
CA LEU A 313 15.82 -25.19 20.40
C LEU A 313 17.02 -24.32 20.81
N ALA A 314 18.09 -24.39 20.05
CA ALA A 314 19.26 -23.52 20.18
C ALA A 314 19.22 -22.45 19.09
N VAL A 315 19.44 -21.17 19.43
CA VAL A 315 19.24 -20.05 18.51
C VAL A 315 20.37 -19.03 18.61
N LYS A 316 20.88 -18.58 17.46
CA LYS A 316 21.70 -17.38 17.38
C LYS A 316 20.82 -16.16 17.11
N VAL A 317 20.50 -15.44 18.18
CA VAL A 317 19.63 -14.26 18.12
C VAL A 317 20.42 -13.02 17.70
N GLU A 318 19.92 -12.31 16.70
CA GLU A 318 20.43 -11.00 16.28
C GLU A 318 19.58 -9.86 16.83
N VAL A 319 18.24 -10.01 16.81
CA VAL A 319 17.31 -9.05 17.41
C VAL A 319 16.19 -9.79 18.15
N ALA A 320 16.09 -9.57 19.46
CA ALA A 320 15.16 -10.30 20.32
C ALA A 320 13.80 -9.59 20.52
N ASN A 321 13.80 -8.27 20.71
CA ASN A 321 12.60 -7.54 21.13
C ASN A 321 11.79 -7.04 19.94
N LYS A 322 10.46 -7.06 20.06
CA LYS A 322 9.55 -6.60 18.99
C LYS A 322 9.73 -5.14 18.60
N GLU A 323 10.08 -4.25 19.54
CA GLU A 323 10.32 -2.83 19.20
C GLU A 323 11.63 -2.65 18.43
N ASP A 324 12.68 -3.37 18.81
CA ASP A 324 13.97 -3.36 18.13
C ASP A 324 13.85 -3.97 16.73
N ILE A 325 13.06 -5.04 16.56
CA ILE A 325 12.75 -5.64 15.24
C ILE A 325 12.04 -4.62 14.34
N LYS A 326 11.07 -3.85 14.87
CA LYS A 326 10.44 -2.77 14.09
C LYS A 326 11.44 -1.69 13.72
N ALA A 327 12.40 -1.37 14.60
CA ALA A 327 13.45 -0.38 14.31
C ALA A 327 14.40 -0.87 13.21
N HIS A 328 14.90 -2.11 13.33
CA HIS A 328 15.71 -2.80 12.33
C HIS A 328 15.02 -2.81 10.96
N TYR A 329 13.74 -3.20 10.92
CA TYR A 329 12.97 -3.20 9.67
C TYR A 329 12.86 -1.81 9.04
N ARG A 330 12.55 -0.78 9.85
CA ARG A 330 12.45 0.61 9.36
C ARG A 330 13.78 1.11 8.80
N GLN A 331 14.88 0.84 9.49
CA GLN A 331 16.21 1.27 9.08
C GLN A 331 16.59 0.63 7.74
N ASN A 332 16.58 -0.70 7.64
CA ASN A 332 16.94 -1.41 6.41
C ASN A 332 16.01 -1.03 5.24
N THR A 333 14.71 -0.88 5.48
CA THR A 333 13.78 -0.44 4.43
C THR A 333 14.12 0.97 3.93
N SER A 334 14.50 1.89 4.82
CA SER A 334 14.89 3.25 4.43
C SER A 334 16.20 3.28 3.64
N GLU A 335 17.15 2.42 3.99
CA GLU A 335 18.42 2.26 3.27
C GLU A 335 18.21 1.70 1.87
N ILE A 336 17.36 0.67 1.72
CA ILE A 336 16.98 0.12 0.41
C ILE A 336 16.30 1.19 -0.46
N MET A 337 15.35 1.95 0.09
CA MET A 337 14.69 3.05 -0.64
C MET A 337 15.67 4.18 -1.03
N ALA A 338 16.68 4.43 -0.19
CA ALA A 338 17.72 5.41 -0.48
C ALA A 338 18.68 4.92 -1.58
N GLN A 339 19.04 3.63 -1.57
CA GLN A 339 19.84 2.99 -2.62
C GLN A 339 19.12 2.99 -3.97
N GLU A 340 17.82 2.66 -4.00
CA GLU A 340 17.00 2.76 -5.23
C GLU A 340 16.97 4.16 -5.86
N THR A 341 17.15 5.20 -5.03
CA THR A 341 17.19 6.59 -5.49
C THR A 341 18.57 6.97 -6.03
N ARG A 342 19.65 6.32 -5.55
CA ARG A 342 21.05 6.55 -5.96
C ARG A 342 21.48 5.69 -7.15
N GLU A 343 20.95 4.48 -7.29
CA GLU A 343 21.29 3.51 -8.35
C GLU A 343 20.74 3.85 -9.75
N GLN A 344 20.28 5.08 -9.96
CA GLN A 344 19.91 5.58 -11.29
C GLN A 344 21.13 5.76 -12.24
N GLU A 345 22.36 5.46 -11.80
CA GLU A 345 23.59 5.74 -12.57
C GLU A 345 24.49 4.54 -12.94
N LYS A 346 24.20 3.28 -12.58
CA LYS A 346 24.84 2.06 -13.16
C LYS A 346 24.34 0.79 -12.44
N PRO A 347 24.21 -0.37 -13.13
CA PRO A 347 23.95 -1.64 -12.46
C PRO A 347 25.24 -2.10 -11.76
N ILE A 348 25.21 -2.20 -10.44
CA ILE A 348 26.33 -2.70 -9.64
C ILE A 348 26.04 -4.16 -9.26
N LEU A 349 26.83 -5.07 -9.85
CA LEU A 349 26.96 -6.46 -9.44
C LEU A 349 27.92 -6.53 -8.23
N ASN A 350 27.55 -5.98 -7.07
CA ASN A 350 28.39 -6.05 -5.86
C ASN A 350 27.67 -6.83 -4.75
N GLY A 351 27.82 -8.14 -4.83
CA GLY A 351 27.84 -9.00 -3.65
C GLY A 351 29.08 -9.86 -3.80
N ALA A 352 30.17 -9.49 -3.13
CA ALA A 352 31.41 -10.24 -3.09
C ALA A 352 31.17 -11.59 -2.41
N THR A 353 30.69 -12.55 -3.19
CA THR A 353 31.03 -13.95 -2.99
C THR A 353 32.32 -14.16 -3.75
N ASP A 354 33.30 -14.84 -3.14
CA ASP A 354 34.48 -15.29 -3.88
C ASP A 354 33.98 -16.12 -5.07
N VAL A 355 34.01 -15.51 -6.26
CA VAL A 355 33.56 -16.12 -7.53
C VAL A 355 34.40 -17.36 -7.86
N ASN A 356 35.49 -17.57 -7.12
CA ASN A 356 36.41 -18.70 -7.19
C ASN A 356 36.16 -19.79 -6.12
N SER A 357 35.10 -19.70 -5.31
CA SER A 357 34.79 -20.75 -4.32
C SER A 357 34.09 -21.95 -4.96
N SER A 358 34.62 -23.15 -4.70
CA SER A 358 34.00 -24.41 -5.12
C SER A 358 32.82 -24.76 -4.21
N GLY A 359 31.64 -24.96 -4.79
CA GLY A 359 30.44 -25.41 -4.09
C GLY A 359 29.71 -24.30 -3.32
N LEU A 360 28.99 -24.71 -2.28
CA LEU A 360 28.27 -23.79 -1.40
C LEU A 360 29.25 -23.07 -0.44
N PRO A 361 28.95 -21.84 0.00
CA PRO A 361 29.73 -21.16 1.02
C PRO A 361 29.93 -22.04 2.27
N PRO A 362 31.07 -21.99 2.95
CA PRO A 362 31.28 -22.75 4.19
C PRO A 362 30.30 -22.29 5.28
N LEU A 363 29.92 -23.22 6.16
CA LEU A 363 29.02 -22.94 7.28
C LEU A 363 29.82 -22.31 8.43
N LYS A 364 29.41 -21.13 8.88
CA LYS A 364 30.02 -20.40 10.00
C LYS A 364 29.82 -21.14 11.32
N TYR A 365 28.70 -21.84 11.47
CA TYR A 365 28.30 -22.49 12.72
C TYR A 365 28.39 -24.01 12.68
N GLY A 366 29.10 -24.57 11.69
CA GLY A 366 29.20 -26.01 11.48
C GLY A 366 27.87 -26.65 11.07
N THR A 367 27.72 -27.93 11.36
CA THR A 367 26.58 -28.79 11.02
C THR A 367 25.81 -29.20 12.27
N VAL A 368 24.68 -29.89 12.07
CA VAL A 368 23.90 -30.47 13.17
C VAL A 368 24.68 -31.51 14.01
N GLN A 369 25.72 -32.13 13.44
CA GLN A 369 26.53 -33.16 14.12
C GLN A 369 27.62 -32.57 15.02
N ASP A 370 27.99 -31.32 14.79
CA ASP A 370 29.02 -30.63 15.56
C ASP A 370 28.49 -30.20 16.94
N ALA A 371 29.39 -29.90 17.87
CA ALA A 371 29.01 -29.30 19.15
C ALA A 371 28.23 -27.99 18.92
N LEU A 372 27.32 -27.67 19.85
CA LEU A 372 26.59 -26.40 19.78
C LEU A 372 27.58 -25.23 19.84
N PRO A 373 27.51 -24.26 18.90
CA PRO A 373 28.41 -23.12 18.90
C PRO A 373 28.22 -22.22 20.13
N ASP A 374 29.31 -21.57 20.54
CA ASP A 374 29.29 -20.63 21.67
C ASP A 374 28.36 -19.43 21.41
N GLY A 375 27.67 -18.97 22.46
CA GLY A 375 26.81 -17.80 22.41
C GLY A 375 25.42 -18.02 21.80
N TRP A 376 25.02 -19.27 21.55
CA TRP A 376 23.65 -19.63 21.19
C TRP A 376 22.77 -19.76 22.43
N GLU A 377 21.52 -19.27 22.34
CA GLU A 377 20.50 -19.41 23.38
C GLU A 377 19.85 -20.79 23.24
N LEU A 378 20.12 -21.72 24.16
CA LEU A 378 19.47 -23.03 24.21
C LEU A 378 18.27 -23.00 25.15
N VAL A 379 17.08 -23.28 24.61
CA VAL A 379 15.82 -23.34 25.36
C VAL A 379 15.18 -24.71 25.17
N LYS A 380 14.85 -25.36 26.29
CA LYS A 380 14.05 -26.59 26.30
C LYS A 380 12.57 -26.23 26.21
N HIS A 381 11.91 -26.64 25.14
CA HIS A 381 10.48 -26.40 24.95
C HIS A 381 9.68 -27.68 25.12
N ASP A 382 8.95 -27.83 26.22
CA ASP A 382 8.08 -29.01 26.44
C ASP A 382 6.69 -28.84 25.80
N LYS A 383 6.30 -27.61 25.48
CA LYS A 383 4.93 -27.26 25.09
C LYS A 383 4.82 -26.48 23.80
N ILE A 384 5.84 -26.51 22.94
CA ILE A 384 5.74 -25.80 21.66
C ILE A 384 4.63 -26.44 20.81
N GLY A 385 3.72 -25.62 20.29
CA GLY A 385 2.65 -26.04 19.38
C GLY A 385 3.00 -25.73 17.93
N ASN A 386 3.77 -24.65 17.73
CA ASN A 386 4.25 -24.24 16.43
C ASN A 386 5.64 -23.63 16.55
N PHE A 387 6.60 -24.22 15.85
CA PHE A 387 7.86 -23.62 15.48
C PHE A 387 7.74 -23.21 14.00
N TYR A 388 8.02 -21.95 13.70
CA TYR A 388 7.97 -21.48 12.32
C TYR A 388 9.04 -20.43 12.06
N CYS A 389 9.97 -20.73 11.16
CA CYS A 389 10.95 -19.79 10.66
C CYS A 389 10.63 -19.42 9.22
N GLY A 390 10.76 -18.13 8.88
CA GLY A 390 10.42 -17.60 7.57
C GLY A 390 11.47 -16.63 7.06
N ASN A 391 11.77 -16.75 5.78
CA ASN A 391 12.65 -15.86 5.03
C ASN A 391 11.85 -14.86 4.16
N MET A 392 10.55 -15.10 3.97
CA MET A 392 9.64 -14.19 3.29
C MET A 392 8.40 -13.91 4.15
N ALA A 393 7.71 -12.79 3.90
CA ALA A 393 6.61 -12.32 4.74
C ALA A 393 5.32 -13.17 4.63
N TYR A 394 4.92 -13.48 3.39
CA TYR A 394 3.64 -14.12 3.08
C TYR A 394 3.80 -15.61 2.82
N MET A 395 3.06 -16.46 3.53
CA MET A 395 3.00 -17.92 3.31
C MET A 395 1.80 -18.33 2.45
N ALA A 396 0.80 -17.45 2.39
CA ALA A 396 -0.29 -17.46 1.43
C ALA A 396 -0.66 -16.00 1.14
N SER A 397 -1.59 -15.77 0.21
CA SER A 397 -1.90 -14.41 -0.23
C SER A 397 -2.40 -13.50 0.92
N ASP A 398 -3.02 -14.08 1.92
CA ASP A 398 -3.64 -13.49 3.11
C ASP A 398 -2.93 -13.86 4.42
N ALA A 399 -1.92 -14.73 4.36
CA ALA A 399 -1.21 -15.23 5.53
C ALA A 399 0.17 -14.58 5.69
N ASN A 400 0.20 -13.35 6.22
CA ASN A 400 1.45 -12.65 6.58
C ASN A 400 1.91 -13.05 7.99
N PHE A 401 2.78 -14.05 8.06
CA PHE A 401 3.36 -14.53 9.32
C PHE A 401 4.60 -13.74 9.73
N PHE A 402 5.36 -13.21 8.77
CA PHE A 402 6.67 -12.58 8.99
C PHE A 402 6.70 -11.13 8.46
N PRO A 403 5.95 -10.20 9.06
CA PRO A 403 5.81 -8.84 8.54
C PRO A 403 7.11 -8.02 8.60
N ALA A 404 8.14 -8.51 9.29
CA ALA A 404 9.47 -7.90 9.38
C ALA A 404 10.53 -8.60 8.51
N ALA A 405 10.14 -9.58 7.67
CA ALA A 405 11.05 -10.24 6.75
C ALA A 405 11.56 -9.27 5.69
N LEU A 406 12.85 -9.37 5.38
CA LEU A 406 13.54 -8.60 4.34
C LEU A 406 14.22 -9.59 3.40
N ALA A 407 14.44 -9.20 2.14
CA ALA A 407 14.98 -10.13 1.15
C ALA A 407 16.43 -10.52 1.44
N SER A 408 17.22 -9.61 2.02
CA SER A 408 18.66 -9.80 2.15
C SER A 408 19.32 -9.12 3.36
N ASP A 409 18.66 -9.12 4.52
CA ASP A 409 19.20 -8.52 5.75
C ASP A 409 20.12 -9.46 6.55
N GLY A 410 20.39 -10.67 6.04
CA GLY A 410 21.20 -11.67 6.71
C GLY A 410 20.51 -12.25 7.95
N CYS A 411 19.18 -12.13 8.03
CA CYS A 411 18.37 -12.63 9.14
C CYS A 411 17.18 -13.43 8.61
N MET A 412 16.78 -14.46 9.36
CA MET A 412 15.50 -15.13 9.21
C MET A 412 14.61 -14.79 10.41
N ASP A 413 13.30 -14.81 10.21
CA ASP A 413 12.32 -14.42 11.21
C ASP A 413 11.77 -15.68 11.90
N LEU A 414 12.04 -15.83 13.20
CA LEU A 414 11.61 -16.96 14.01
C LEU A 414 10.34 -16.63 14.80
N VAL A 415 9.33 -17.49 14.66
CA VAL A 415 8.08 -17.47 15.40
C VAL A 415 7.91 -18.75 16.19
N THR A 416 7.62 -18.64 17.50
CA THR A 416 7.22 -19.77 18.33
C THR A 416 5.91 -19.48 19.07
N ILE A 417 5.06 -20.51 19.15
CA ILE A 417 3.75 -20.46 19.82
C ILE A 417 3.58 -21.74 20.63
N ASN A 418 3.07 -21.64 21.85
CA ASN A 418 2.78 -22.81 22.69
C ASN A 418 1.51 -23.55 22.21
N GLY A 419 1.51 -24.87 22.34
CA GLY A 419 0.41 -25.76 21.94
C GLY A 419 -0.68 -25.93 22.99
N ASP A 420 -0.43 -25.51 24.24
CA ASP A 420 -1.36 -25.61 25.37
C ASP A 420 -2.39 -24.46 25.43
N LEU A 421 -2.44 -23.62 24.39
CA LEU A 421 -3.44 -22.57 24.26
C LEU A 421 -4.86 -23.16 24.18
N SER A 422 -5.83 -22.43 24.74
CA SER A 422 -7.24 -22.78 24.54
C SER A 422 -7.60 -22.70 23.05
N PRO A 423 -8.50 -23.56 22.52
CA PRO A 423 -8.89 -23.54 21.11
C PRO A 423 -9.45 -22.19 20.68
N ILE A 424 -10.18 -21.50 21.57
CA ILE A 424 -10.68 -20.15 21.32
C ILE A 424 -9.52 -19.16 21.14
N THR A 425 -8.51 -19.23 22.01
CA THR A 425 -7.31 -18.38 21.93
C THR A 425 -6.51 -18.68 20.67
N ALA A 426 -6.26 -19.96 20.36
CA ALA A 426 -5.53 -20.40 19.17
C ALA A 426 -6.27 -20.00 17.88
N THR A 427 -7.59 -20.12 17.82
CA THR A 427 -8.39 -19.66 16.68
C THR A 427 -8.37 -18.13 16.55
N LYS A 428 -8.46 -17.37 17.64
CA LYS A 428 -8.28 -15.90 17.61
C LYS A 428 -6.89 -15.51 17.11
N LEU A 429 -5.87 -16.29 17.48
CA LEU A 429 -4.50 -16.08 17.02
C LEU A 429 -4.36 -16.33 15.51
N LEU A 430 -4.97 -17.39 14.98
CA LEU A 430 -5.01 -17.67 13.54
C LEU A 430 -5.65 -16.50 12.77
N PHE A 431 -6.84 -16.04 13.18
CA PHE A 431 -7.50 -14.89 12.56
C PHE A 431 -6.74 -13.56 12.71
N SER A 432 -5.77 -13.49 13.63
CA SER A 432 -4.94 -12.28 13.77
C SER A 432 -3.89 -12.16 12.66
N VAL A 433 -3.58 -13.23 11.93
CA VAL A 433 -2.66 -13.23 10.78
C VAL A 433 -3.23 -12.40 9.63
N GLU A 434 -4.43 -12.73 9.16
CA GLU A 434 -5.13 -12.00 8.09
C GLU A 434 -5.37 -10.52 8.46
N LYS A 435 -5.65 -10.26 9.74
CA LYS A 435 -5.89 -8.91 10.28
C LYS A 435 -4.60 -8.13 10.53
N GLY A 436 -3.42 -8.68 10.26
CA GLY A 436 -2.13 -8.03 10.48
C GLY A 436 -1.80 -7.74 11.96
N LYS A 437 -2.45 -8.45 12.90
CA LYS A 437 -2.26 -8.29 14.35
C LYS A 437 -1.40 -9.40 14.97
N PHE A 438 -0.96 -10.37 14.18
CA PHE A 438 -0.20 -11.54 14.62
C PHE A 438 1.12 -11.17 15.31
N PHE A 439 1.94 -10.34 14.69
CA PHE A 439 3.22 -9.88 15.25
C PHE A 439 3.08 -9.26 16.65
N GLY A 440 2.03 -8.46 16.87
CA GLY A 440 1.77 -7.80 18.15
C GLY A 440 1.15 -8.68 19.23
N ASN A 441 0.77 -9.93 18.92
CA ASN A 441 0.06 -10.78 19.86
C ASN A 441 0.99 -11.26 21.01
N ALA A 442 0.47 -11.30 22.24
CA ALA A 442 1.23 -11.70 23.42
C ALA A 442 1.62 -13.20 23.42
N HIS A 443 0.89 -14.05 22.70
CA HIS A 443 1.19 -15.49 22.59
C HIS A 443 2.20 -15.81 21.48
N VAL A 444 2.63 -14.82 20.71
CA VAL A 444 3.61 -14.96 19.63
C VAL A 444 4.94 -14.45 20.11
N GLN A 445 5.91 -15.36 20.26
CA GLN A 445 7.31 -14.98 20.39
C GLN A 445 7.87 -14.78 18.98
N TYR A 446 8.56 -13.66 18.77
CA TYR A 446 9.08 -13.29 17.47
C TYR A 446 10.51 -12.78 17.66
N LYS A 447 11.49 -13.40 16.99
CA LYS A 447 12.91 -13.02 17.03
C LYS A 447 13.47 -12.94 15.60
N LYS A 448 14.44 -12.06 15.35
CA LYS A 448 15.31 -12.15 14.17
C LYS A 448 16.59 -12.88 14.54
N ILE A 449 16.94 -13.88 13.74
CA ILE A 449 18.00 -14.84 14.05
C ILE A 449 18.84 -15.07 12.80
N SER A 450 20.09 -15.48 12.97
CA SER A 450 21.00 -15.83 11.86
C SER A 450 21.20 -17.34 11.71
N ALA A 451 20.96 -18.10 12.77
CA ALA A 451 21.05 -19.56 12.77
C ALA A 451 20.24 -20.17 13.92
N TYR A 452 19.85 -21.44 13.77
CA TYR A 452 19.24 -22.23 14.84
C TYR A 452 19.48 -23.73 14.67
N ARG A 453 19.28 -24.50 15.74
CA ARG A 453 19.27 -25.96 15.76
C ARG A 453 18.08 -26.43 16.56
N ILE A 454 17.32 -27.36 16.01
CA ILE A 454 16.18 -27.98 16.68
C ILE A 454 16.42 -29.49 16.83
N ILE A 455 16.15 -29.98 18.03
CA ILE A 455 16.31 -31.38 18.41
C ILE A 455 14.95 -31.86 18.94
N PRO A 456 14.15 -32.56 18.10
CA PRO A 456 12.88 -33.12 18.55
C PRO A 456 13.07 -34.08 19.74
N ARG A 457 12.17 -34.02 20.72
CA ARG A 457 12.16 -34.89 21.91
C ARG A 457 10.87 -35.69 22.01
N ASP A 458 10.97 -36.84 22.67
CA ASP A 458 9.84 -37.66 23.13
C ASP A 458 8.84 -38.08 22.03
N GLN A 459 9.28 -38.09 20.76
CA GLN A 459 8.45 -38.41 19.60
C GLN A 459 9.26 -39.20 18.56
N PRO A 460 8.84 -40.42 18.18
CA PRO A 460 9.56 -41.24 17.20
C PRO A 460 9.30 -40.83 15.75
N ASP A 461 8.22 -40.11 15.47
CA ASP A 461 7.86 -39.62 14.13
C ASP A 461 7.05 -38.31 14.24
N GLY A 462 7.05 -37.55 13.16
CA GLY A 462 6.37 -36.27 13.05
C GLY A 462 6.58 -35.61 11.69
N PHE A 463 6.21 -34.33 11.61
CA PHE A 463 6.30 -33.55 10.38
C PHE A 463 7.27 -32.38 10.58
N ILE A 464 8.32 -32.36 9.77
CA ILE A 464 9.16 -31.18 9.54
C ILE A 464 8.96 -30.81 8.07
N SER A 465 8.67 -29.53 7.83
CA SER A 465 8.46 -28.97 6.51
C SER A 465 9.55 -27.95 6.22
N ILE A 466 10.24 -28.10 5.09
CA ILE A 466 11.23 -27.15 4.56
C ILE A 466 10.72 -26.67 3.20
N ASP A 467 10.37 -25.40 3.07
CA ASP A 467 9.68 -24.78 1.94
C ASP A 467 8.38 -25.48 1.51
N GLY A 468 7.72 -26.18 2.44
CA GLY A 468 6.52 -26.98 2.14
C GLY A 468 6.81 -28.46 1.83
N GLU A 469 8.08 -28.86 1.73
CA GLU A 469 8.51 -30.23 1.41
C GLU A 469 8.82 -31.02 2.70
N ARG A 470 8.44 -32.30 2.71
CA ARG A 470 8.66 -33.19 3.87
C ARG A 470 10.14 -33.58 3.96
N VAL A 471 10.71 -33.42 5.14
CA VAL A 471 12.04 -33.96 5.49
C VAL A 471 11.92 -34.97 6.64
N PRO A 472 12.94 -35.84 6.86
CA PRO A 472 12.96 -36.74 8.00
C PRO A 472 12.79 -36.02 9.34
N PHE A 473 12.06 -36.66 10.25
CA PHE A 473 11.78 -36.13 11.60
C PHE A 473 12.97 -36.37 12.54
N GLU A 474 14.06 -35.66 12.29
CA GLU A 474 15.32 -35.77 13.00
C GLU A 474 15.91 -34.39 13.31
N PRO A 475 16.93 -34.29 14.20
CA PRO A 475 17.58 -33.02 14.49
C PRO A 475 18.07 -32.32 13.22
N PHE A 476 17.88 -31.01 13.16
CA PHE A 476 18.39 -30.22 12.04
C PHE A 476 18.90 -28.86 12.49
N GLN A 477 19.86 -28.34 11.72
CA GLN A 477 20.44 -27.01 11.92
C GLN A 477 20.25 -26.18 10.66
N ALA A 478 19.99 -24.88 10.86
CA ALA A 478 19.78 -23.89 9.83
C ALA A 478 20.76 -22.73 10.01
N GLU A 479 21.34 -22.25 8.91
CA GLU A 479 22.22 -21.08 8.86
C GLU A 479 21.89 -20.22 7.64
N ILE A 480 21.75 -18.91 7.82
CA ILE A 480 21.46 -17.99 6.72
C ILE A 480 22.72 -17.53 5.98
N HIS A 481 22.61 -17.44 4.66
CA HIS A 481 23.61 -16.82 3.79
C HIS A 481 23.04 -15.56 3.17
N GLN A 482 23.63 -14.42 3.52
CA GLN A 482 23.16 -13.12 3.07
C GLN A 482 23.32 -12.98 1.55
N GLY A 483 22.22 -12.72 0.84
CA GLY A 483 22.18 -12.42 -0.59
C GLY A 483 22.77 -13.51 -1.48
N LEU A 484 22.74 -14.78 -1.05
CA LEU A 484 23.31 -15.88 -1.83
C LEU A 484 22.52 -16.16 -3.11
N GLY A 485 21.19 -16.06 -3.05
CA GLY A 485 20.29 -16.29 -4.19
C GLY A 485 19.99 -15.01 -4.99
N ARG A 486 19.37 -15.19 -6.15
CA ARG A 486 18.77 -14.12 -6.96
C ARG A 486 17.33 -14.46 -7.32
N VAL A 487 16.47 -13.45 -7.30
CA VAL A 487 15.06 -13.55 -7.73
C VAL A 487 14.64 -12.28 -8.47
N ILE A 488 13.55 -12.35 -9.24
CA ILE A 488 12.95 -11.17 -9.87
C ILE A 488 11.83 -10.64 -8.99
N SER A 489 11.88 -9.36 -8.62
CA SER A 489 10.81 -8.64 -7.91
C SER A 489 10.19 -7.56 -8.79
N LYS A 490 8.88 -7.34 -8.63
CA LYS A 490 8.15 -6.27 -9.33
C LYS A 490 8.69 -4.87 -9.01
N LYS A 491 9.17 -4.64 -7.78
CA LYS A 491 9.57 -3.30 -7.31
C LYS A 491 11.02 -3.18 -6.89
N GLY A 492 11.79 -4.26 -6.85
CA GLY A 492 13.15 -4.24 -6.29
C GLY A 492 13.21 -4.55 -4.78
N VAL A 493 12.05 -4.82 -4.15
CA VAL A 493 11.92 -5.22 -2.74
C VAL A 493 10.84 -6.28 -2.58
N LEU A 494 10.78 -6.96 -1.41
CA LEU A 494 9.61 -7.75 -1.05
C LEU A 494 8.39 -6.83 -0.89
N LEU A 495 7.26 -7.20 -1.49
CA LEU A 495 6.09 -6.34 -1.53
C LEU A 495 5.28 -6.43 -0.24
N ASN A 496 5.12 -5.30 0.46
CA ASN A 496 4.21 -5.18 1.59
C ASN A 496 3.02 -4.25 1.28
N HIS A 497 2.31 -4.52 0.16
CA HIS A 497 1.17 -3.70 -0.26
C HIS A 497 -0.11 -3.94 0.55
N LYS A 498 -0.34 -5.17 1.01
CA LYS A 498 -1.54 -5.52 1.78
C LYS A 498 -1.56 -4.91 3.18
N ALA A 499 -0.41 -4.61 3.80
CA ALA A 499 -0.42 -3.94 5.10
C ALA A 499 -1.06 -2.55 5.04
N GLN A 500 -0.89 -1.80 3.94
CA GLN A 500 -1.52 -0.48 3.78
C GLN A 500 -3.05 -0.61 3.63
N GLU A 501 -3.51 -1.59 2.85
CA GLU A 501 -4.93 -1.88 2.63
C GLU A 501 -5.63 -2.47 3.86
N SER A 502 -5.00 -3.43 4.54
CA SER A 502 -5.48 -3.99 5.81
C SER A 502 -5.51 -2.94 6.92
N PHE A 503 -4.52 -2.05 6.99
CA PHE A 503 -4.52 -0.93 7.94
C PHE A 503 -5.65 0.06 7.65
N TYR A 504 -5.90 0.36 6.36
CA TYR A 504 -7.06 1.15 5.96
C TYR A 504 -8.39 0.49 6.35
N ALA A 505 -8.56 -0.82 6.11
CA ALA A 505 -9.76 -1.54 6.52
C ALA A 505 -10.01 -1.46 8.03
N ILE A 506 -8.97 -1.56 8.86
CA ILE A 506 -9.07 -1.37 10.32
C ILE A 506 -9.49 0.06 10.68
N ILE A 507 -8.99 1.06 9.97
CA ILE A 507 -9.37 2.46 10.19
C ILE A 507 -10.84 2.67 9.82
N VAL A 508 -11.28 2.13 8.68
CA VAL A 508 -12.68 2.21 8.23
C VAL A 508 -13.59 1.49 9.22
N ASP A 509 -13.23 0.30 9.71
CA ASP A 509 -13.99 -0.44 10.71
C ASP A 509 -14.16 0.37 12.02
N ARG A 510 -13.07 0.95 12.54
CA ARG A 510 -13.10 1.84 13.72
C ARG A 510 -13.97 3.07 13.47
N TYR A 511 -13.89 3.65 12.28
CA TYR A 511 -14.72 4.78 11.88
C TYR A 511 -16.21 4.40 11.82
N MET A 512 -16.53 3.25 11.25
CA MET A 512 -17.91 2.75 11.18
C MET A 512 -18.46 2.42 12.57
N THR A 513 -17.65 1.86 13.47
CA THR A 513 -18.04 1.67 14.88
C THR A 513 -18.32 3.02 15.55
N PHE A 514 -17.43 4.01 15.38
CA PHE A 514 -17.62 5.36 15.91
C PHE A 514 -18.92 6.01 15.41
N CYS A 515 -19.24 5.84 14.12
CA CYS A 515 -20.48 6.33 13.53
C CYS A 515 -21.73 5.59 14.05
N SER A 516 -21.65 4.27 14.20
CA SER A 516 -22.74 3.43 14.72
C SER A 516 -23.07 3.78 16.18
N ASP A 517 -22.06 4.06 16.99
CA ASP A 517 -22.21 4.45 18.40
C ASP A 517 -22.82 5.86 18.58
N ALA A 518 -22.90 6.66 17.50
CA ALA A 518 -23.52 7.98 17.52
C ALA A 518 -25.04 7.93 17.31
N GLY A 519 -25.56 6.88 16.65
CA GLY A 519 -27.00 6.61 16.48
C GLY A 519 -27.80 7.61 15.61
N GLN A 520 -27.42 8.89 15.56
CA GLN A 520 -28.09 9.97 14.81
C GLN A 520 -27.08 10.95 14.20
N GLY A 521 -27.45 11.59 13.08
CA GLY A 521 -26.56 12.50 12.32
C GLY A 521 -26.14 13.77 13.07
N ASP A 522 -27.02 14.35 13.88
CA ASP A 522 -26.72 15.58 14.64
C ASP A 522 -25.75 15.32 15.80
N GLU A 523 -25.88 14.17 16.46
CA GLU A 523 -24.97 13.71 17.51
C GLU A 523 -23.57 13.40 16.94
N LEU A 524 -23.50 12.84 15.73
CA LEU A 524 -22.23 12.62 15.04
C LEU A 524 -21.49 13.94 14.77
N LEU A 525 -22.19 14.96 14.25
CA LEU A 525 -21.60 16.29 14.00
C LEU A 525 -21.17 16.98 15.30
N ARG A 526 -21.91 16.79 16.40
CA ARG A 526 -21.51 17.24 17.73
C ARG A 526 -20.20 16.57 18.19
N ARG A 527 -20.08 15.26 18.02
CA ARG A 527 -18.85 14.50 18.37
C ARG A 527 -17.64 14.88 17.52
N PHE A 528 -17.85 15.25 16.25
CA PHE A 528 -16.78 15.83 15.42
C PHE A 528 -16.36 17.24 15.85
N SER A 529 -17.27 18.00 16.47
CA SER A 529 -17.02 19.37 16.91
C SER A 529 -16.27 19.45 18.25
N SER A 530 -16.35 18.43 19.10
CA SER A 530 -15.73 18.44 20.44
C SER A 530 -14.20 18.49 20.42
N LEU A 531 -13.55 17.88 19.42
CA LEU A 531 -12.10 17.93 19.21
C LEU A 531 -11.56 19.34 18.92
N HIS A 532 -12.36 20.19 18.28
CA HIS A 532 -11.97 21.58 18.00
C HIS A 532 -11.86 22.42 19.29
N ILE A 533 -12.72 22.14 20.28
CA ILE A 533 -12.75 22.86 21.56
C ILE A 533 -11.51 22.54 22.40
N THR A 534 -11.04 21.28 22.37
CA THR A 534 -9.85 20.82 23.11
C THR A 534 -8.55 21.39 22.53
N ALA A 535 -8.46 21.58 21.22
CA ALA A 535 -7.31 22.20 20.57
C ALA A 535 -7.17 23.69 20.93
N ASN A 536 -8.26 24.46 20.89
CA ASN A 536 -8.26 25.89 21.24
C ASN A 536 -7.97 26.14 22.74
N SER A 537 -8.38 25.24 23.64
CA SER A 537 -8.10 25.37 25.07
C SER A 537 -6.62 25.11 25.42
N SER A 538 -5.92 24.34 24.58
CA SER A 538 -4.47 24.08 24.71
C SER A 538 -3.63 25.31 24.33
N GLU A 539 -4.08 26.12 23.36
CA GLU A 539 -3.41 27.36 22.95
C GLU A 539 -3.59 28.51 23.96
N ILE A 540 -4.70 28.53 24.70
CA ILE A 540 -4.96 29.58 25.71
C ILE A 540 -4.08 29.39 26.96
N GLN A 541 -3.63 28.18 27.28
CA GLN A 541 -2.72 27.93 28.41
C GLN A 541 -1.25 28.28 28.15
N GLN A 542 -0.84 28.59 26.91
CA GLN A 542 0.54 28.99 26.58
C GLN A 542 0.75 30.52 26.55
N ARG A 543 -0.28 31.32 26.84
CA ARG A 543 -0.18 32.79 26.87
C ARG A 543 -0.65 33.39 28.20
N THR A 544 -0.04 32.97 29.30
CA THR A 544 -0.05 33.75 30.54
C THR A 544 1.20 33.41 31.36
N VAL A 545 2.25 34.18 31.15
CA VAL A 545 3.30 34.37 32.16
C VAL A 545 2.98 35.68 32.88
N PRO A 546 2.92 35.66 34.22
CA PRO A 546 3.51 36.77 34.95
C PRO A 546 4.55 36.27 35.96
N ALA A 547 5.65 37.02 36.00
CA ALA A 547 6.67 36.96 37.04
C ALA A 547 6.12 37.49 38.38
N GLY A 548 6.65 36.98 39.50
CA GLY A 548 6.63 37.69 40.79
C GLY A 548 6.06 36.93 41.99
N MET A 549 6.97 36.34 42.76
CA MET A 549 7.08 36.20 44.23
C MET A 549 5.83 36.18 45.17
N SER A 550 5.84 35.13 46.01
CA SER A 550 5.72 35.10 47.49
C SER A 550 4.35 35.22 48.22
N THR A 551 4.05 34.14 48.97
CA THR A 551 3.43 34.04 50.33
C THR A 551 2.17 34.84 50.69
N GLN A 552 1.04 34.15 50.96
CA GLN A 552 0.39 34.00 52.29
C GLN A 552 -1.05 33.45 52.19
N GLN A 553 -1.49 32.84 53.29
CA GLN A 553 -2.79 32.24 53.58
C GLN A 553 -3.97 33.22 53.40
N GLN A 554 -5.14 32.72 52.98
CA GLN A 554 -6.40 32.96 53.71
C GLN A 554 -7.57 32.11 53.20
N THR A 555 -8.38 31.73 54.19
CA THR A 555 -9.60 30.96 54.23
C THR A 555 -10.81 31.66 53.60
N GLY A 556 -11.73 30.90 52.98
CA GLY A 556 -13.06 31.40 52.64
C GLY A 556 -13.93 30.35 51.95
N GLN A 557 -14.90 29.81 52.70
CA GLN A 557 -15.92 28.88 52.21
C GLN A 557 -16.83 29.55 51.18
N GLY A 558 -17.03 28.90 50.03
CA GLY A 558 -18.04 29.26 49.03
C GLY A 558 -18.46 28.01 48.27
N VAL A 559 -19.72 27.63 48.43
CA VAL A 559 -20.35 26.40 47.91
C VAL A 559 -20.17 26.27 46.39
N VAL A 560 -19.33 25.33 45.95
CA VAL A 560 -19.21 24.94 44.54
C VAL A 560 -20.24 23.86 44.23
N LYS A 561 -21.23 24.19 43.39
CA LYS A 561 -22.09 23.21 42.72
C LYS A 561 -21.21 22.29 41.87
N ILE A 562 -21.16 21.01 42.22
CA ILE A 562 -20.51 19.94 41.46
C ILE A 562 -21.25 19.80 40.10
N PRO A 563 -20.60 20.00 38.94
CA PRO A 563 -21.14 19.50 37.68
C PRO A 563 -20.92 17.99 37.60
N SER A 564 -21.94 17.28 37.14
CA SER A 564 -21.96 15.83 36.87
C SER A 564 -20.65 15.30 36.26
N ILE A 565 -19.90 14.52 37.03
CA ILE A 565 -18.65 13.83 36.64
C ILE A 565 -18.93 12.72 35.60
N ALA A 566 -20.17 12.26 35.47
CA ALA A 566 -20.53 11.18 34.54
C ALA A 566 -20.54 11.63 33.06
N HIS A 567 -20.86 12.91 32.78
CA HIS A 567 -20.91 13.42 31.41
C HIS A 567 -19.52 13.74 30.82
N SER A 568 -18.57 14.18 31.66
CA SER A 568 -17.22 14.57 31.22
C SER A 568 -16.33 13.37 30.86
N VAL A 569 -16.50 12.23 31.54
CA VAL A 569 -15.75 10.99 31.26
C VAL A 569 -16.17 10.37 29.92
N GLY A 570 -17.46 10.48 29.56
CA GLY A 570 -17.98 10.04 28.25
C GLY A 570 -17.43 10.86 27.08
N GLU A 571 -17.48 12.19 27.17
CA GLU A 571 -16.96 13.07 26.11
C GLU A 571 -15.43 12.92 25.91
N ALA A 572 -14.66 12.72 26.98
CA ALA A 572 -13.21 12.51 26.90
C ALA A 572 -12.85 11.18 26.20
N THR A 573 -13.61 10.12 26.44
CA THR A 573 -13.39 8.80 25.82
C THR A 573 -13.72 8.83 24.33
N ILE A 574 -14.78 9.57 23.95
CA ILE A 574 -15.20 9.76 22.55
C ILE A 574 -14.20 10.63 21.77
N ALA A 575 -13.72 11.73 22.36
CA ALA A 575 -12.69 12.58 21.75
C ALA A 575 -11.38 11.82 21.51
N LYS A 576 -11.03 10.91 22.43
CA LYS A 576 -9.87 10.02 22.27
C LYS A 576 -10.03 9.06 21.08
N GLY A 577 -11.20 8.44 20.91
CA GLY A 577 -11.48 7.53 19.79
C GLY A 577 -11.34 8.20 18.41
N LEU A 578 -11.85 9.42 18.25
CA LEU A 578 -11.72 10.16 16.98
C LEU A 578 -10.29 10.69 16.76
N SER A 579 -9.57 11.09 17.83
CA SER A 579 -8.15 11.43 17.76
C SER A 579 -7.29 10.25 17.28
N ASP A 580 -7.57 9.04 17.79
CA ASP A 580 -6.87 7.82 17.38
C ASP A 580 -7.11 7.46 15.91
N ILE A 581 -8.33 7.68 15.40
CA ILE A 581 -8.67 7.49 13.97
C ILE A 581 -7.90 8.49 13.09
N LEU A 582 -7.89 9.77 13.47
CA LEU A 582 -7.17 10.82 12.73
C LEU A 582 -5.65 10.60 12.73
N ALA A 583 -5.08 10.16 13.86
CA ALA A 583 -3.67 9.79 13.97
C ALA A 583 -3.34 8.56 13.10
N ALA A 584 -4.20 7.56 13.06
CA ALA A 584 -4.03 6.39 12.19
C ALA A 584 -4.12 6.77 10.70
N LEU A 585 -5.07 7.63 10.32
CA LEU A 585 -5.17 8.18 8.96
C LEU A 585 -3.91 8.94 8.56
N ARG A 586 -3.35 9.75 9.47
CA ARG A 586 -2.09 10.45 9.23
C ARG A 586 -0.93 9.49 8.93
N LYS A 587 -0.76 8.45 9.76
CA LYS A 587 0.26 7.40 9.55
C LYS A 587 0.08 6.70 8.20
N LEU A 588 -1.17 6.40 7.82
CA LEU A 588 -1.46 5.78 6.53
C LEU A 588 -1.12 6.71 5.36
N ARG A 589 -1.47 8.00 5.43
CA ARG A 589 -1.09 9.00 4.40
C ARG A 589 0.43 9.09 4.26
N GLU A 590 1.16 9.21 5.37
CA GLU A 590 2.63 9.24 5.36
C GLU A 590 3.20 7.97 4.72
N GLY A 591 2.64 6.80 5.02
CA GLY A 591 3.01 5.53 4.38
C GLY A 591 2.74 5.48 2.87
N ILE A 592 1.65 6.09 2.39
CA ILE A 592 1.32 6.18 0.96
C ILE A 592 2.26 7.13 0.22
N VAL A 593 2.58 8.28 0.83
CA VAL A 593 3.57 9.22 0.25
C VAL A 593 4.94 8.57 0.19
N ALA A 594 5.39 7.92 1.27
CA ALA A 594 6.68 7.24 1.33
C ALA A 594 6.78 6.12 0.29
N SER A 595 5.70 5.35 0.08
CA SER A 595 5.66 4.31 -0.94
C SER A 595 5.43 4.83 -2.37
N LYS A 596 5.29 6.15 -2.54
CA LYS A 596 4.98 6.83 -3.82
C LYS A 596 3.76 6.23 -4.53
N ARG A 597 2.80 5.70 -3.77
CA ARG A 597 1.60 5.02 -4.28
C ARG A 597 0.57 6.05 -4.74
N ILE A 598 0.01 5.84 -5.94
CA ILE A 598 -0.88 6.79 -6.63
C ILE A 598 -2.03 6.09 -7.37
N ASP A 599 -2.44 4.91 -6.92
CA ASP A 599 -3.55 4.13 -7.52
C ASP A 599 -4.92 4.51 -6.91
N ASP A 600 -5.99 3.87 -7.38
CA ASP A 600 -7.37 4.06 -6.88
C ASP A 600 -7.48 3.96 -5.36
N PHE A 601 -6.72 3.04 -4.74
CA PHE A 601 -6.66 2.92 -3.28
C PHE A 601 -6.09 4.19 -2.63
N ALA A 602 -4.98 4.73 -3.14
CA ALA A 602 -4.43 5.99 -2.63
C ALA A 602 -5.45 7.13 -2.75
N VAL A 603 -6.15 7.23 -3.88
CA VAL A 603 -7.23 8.22 -4.08
C VAL A 603 -8.32 8.04 -3.02
N GLN A 604 -8.80 6.81 -2.83
CA GLN A 604 -9.83 6.48 -1.85
C GLN A 604 -9.42 6.88 -0.42
N VAL A 605 -8.20 6.53 0.00
CA VAL A 605 -7.68 6.87 1.34
C VAL A 605 -7.60 8.38 1.55
N TYR A 606 -7.12 9.12 0.55
CA TYR A 606 -6.99 10.57 0.65
C TYR A 606 -8.36 11.27 0.65
N LEU A 607 -9.31 10.84 -0.18
CA LEU A 607 -10.67 11.36 -0.16
C LEU A 607 -11.35 11.12 1.20
N PHE A 608 -11.22 9.89 1.72
CA PHE A 608 -11.74 9.54 3.04
C PHE A 608 -11.12 10.39 4.15
N CYS A 609 -9.80 10.59 4.10
CA CYS A 609 -9.11 11.48 5.01
C CYS A 609 -9.61 12.92 4.93
N VAL A 610 -9.71 13.48 3.72
CA VAL A 610 -10.17 14.86 3.51
C VAL A 610 -11.56 15.05 4.11
N ARG A 611 -12.49 14.14 3.84
CA ARG A 611 -13.87 14.17 4.36
C ARG A 611 -13.91 14.16 5.88
N ILE A 612 -13.20 13.24 6.54
CA ILE A 612 -13.17 13.16 8.01
C ILE A 612 -12.52 14.40 8.63
N SER A 613 -11.40 14.85 8.06
CA SER A 613 -10.69 16.04 8.55
C SER A 613 -11.50 17.33 8.37
N ILE A 614 -12.33 17.44 7.33
CA ILE A 614 -13.29 18.55 7.16
C ILE A 614 -14.35 18.52 8.26
N LEU A 615 -14.96 17.35 8.52
CA LEU A 615 -15.95 17.21 9.60
C LEU A 615 -15.37 17.61 10.96
N ALA A 616 -14.14 17.15 11.23
CA ALA A 616 -13.35 17.48 12.42
C ALA A 616 -12.81 18.92 12.46
N LYS A 617 -13.03 19.74 11.42
CA LYS A 617 -12.52 21.12 11.28
C LYS A 617 -11.01 21.25 11.50
N GLN A 618 -10.21 20.34 10.92
CA GLN A 618 -8.74 20.35 11.01
C GLN A 618 -8.08 20.75 9.67
N PRO A 619 -7.88 22.06 9.40
CA PRO A 619 -7.31 22.52 8.14
C PRO A 619 -5.89 22.01 7.86
N GLU A 620 -5.11 21.76 8.90
CA GLU A 620 -3.74 21.22 8.80
C GLU A 620 -3.72 19.82 8.21
N ALA A 621 -4.84 19.07 8.34
CA ALA A 621 -4.95 17.71 7.84
C ALA A 621 -5.57 17.64 6.44
N TYR A 622 -6.69 18.35 6.18
CA TYR A 622 -7.36 18.27 4.88
C TYR A 622 -6.72 19.15 3.80
N HIS A 623 -6.20 20.34 4.13
CA HIS A 623 -5.72 21.27 3.12
C HIS A 623 -4.50 20.72 2.35
N PRO A 624 -3.44 20.19 3.01
CA PRO A 624 -2.32 19.55 2.30
C PRO A 624 -2.75 18.29 1.53
N ALA A 625 -3.72 17.54 2.05
CA ALA A 625 -4.23 16.33 1.40
C ALA A 625 -4.99 16.66 0.09
N ILE A 626 -5.79 17.72 0.09
CA ILE A 626 -6.45 18.26 -1.12
C ILE A 626 -5.40 18.71 -2.14
N LEU A 627 -4.40 19.46 -1.72
CA LEU A 627 -3.34 19.92 -2.63
C LEU A 627 -2.55 18.74 -3.20
N TYR A 628 -2.25 17.72 -2.40
CA TYR A 628 -1.59 16.51 -2.88
C TYR A 628 -2.43 15.76 -3.91
N LEU A 629 -3.74 15.60 -3.66
CA LEU A 629 -4.66 15.00 -4.63
C LEU A 629 -4.67 15.78 -5.95
N LEU A 630 -4.76 17.11 -5.93
CA LEU A 630 -4.87 17.91 -7.15
C LEU A 630 -3.54 18.10 -7.89
N ARG A 631 -2.43 18.30 -7.16
CA ARG A 631 -1.13 18.66 -7.75
C ARG A 631 -0.22 17.46 -8.00
N THR A 632 -0.39 16.36 -7.25
CA THR A 632 0.49 15.19 -7.34
C THR A 632 -0.24 13.97 -7.89
N VAL A 633 -1.43 13.66 -7.37
CA VAL A 633 -2.16 12.44 -7.76
C VAL A 633 -2.90 12.65 -9.07
N HIS A 634 -3.76 13.67 -9.19
CA HIS A 634 -4.60 13.91 -10.37
C HIS A 634 -3.85 13.96 -11.71
N PRO A 635 -2.68 14.62 -11.80
CA PRO A 635 -1.93 14.62 -13.06
C PRO A 635 -1.47 13.20 -13.46
N ARG A 636 -1.07 12.40 -12.46
CA ARG A 636 -0.46 11.07 -12.64
C ARG A 636 -1.47 9.93 -12.66
N HIS A 637 -2.61 10.11 -12.02
CA HIS A 637 -3.74 9.19 -11.88
C HIS A 637 -5.02 10.02 -11.78
N SER A 638 -5.68 10.18 -12.92
CA SER A 638 -6.81 11.10 -13.03
C SER A 638 -7.98 10.68 -12.15
N LEU A 639 -8.31 11.53 -11.18
CA LEU A 639 -9.58 11.45 -10.47
C LEU A 639 -10.76 11.49 -11.46
N THR A 640 -11.84 10.79 -11.11
CA THR A 640 -13.09 10.88 -11.87
C THR A 640 -13.63 12.30 -11.85
N SER A 641 -14.49 12.65 -12.82
CA SER A 641 -15.08 13.98 -12.90
C SER A 641 -15.87 14.37 -11.64
N ALA A 642 -16.47 13.37 -10.95
CA ALA A 642 -17.17 13.59 -9.69
C ALA A 642 -16.20 13.89 -8.54
N GLU A 643 -15.15 13.07 -8.37
CA GLU A 643 -14.15 13.25 -7.31
C GLU A 643 -13.34 14.54 -7.50
N LEU A 644 -12.98 14.88 -8.74
CA LEU A 644 -12.29 16.14 -9.05
C LEU A 644 -13.18 17.33 -8.68
N ALA A 645 -14.46 17.33 -9.10
CA ALA A 645 -15.39 18.40 -8.77
C ALA A 645 -15.61 18.52 -7.25
N GLU A 646 -15.65 17.40 -6.53
CA GLU A 646 -15.75 17.36 -5.08
C GLU A 646 -14.54 18.03 -4.40
N VAL A 647 -13.32 17.58 -4.72
CA VAL A 647 -12.08 18.07 -4.10
C VAL A 647 -11.81 19.54 -4.44
N VAL A 648 -12.04 19.94 -5.69
CA VAL A 648 -11.92 21.34 -6.13
C VAL A 648 -12.95 22.21 -5.42
N GLY A 649 -14.19 21.71 -5.26
CA GLY A 649 -15.24 22.38 -4.50
C GLY A 649 -14.84 22.63 -3.04
N TYR A 650 -14.21 21.65 -2.38
CA TYR A 650 -13.67 21.83 -1.03
C TYR A 650 -12.58 22.89 -0.97
N LEU A 651 -11.62 22.89 -1.92
CA LEU A 651 -10.55 23.87 -1.96
C LEU A 651 -11.09 25.30 -2.14
N ALA A 652 -12.06 25.48 -3.05
CA ALA A 652 -12.66 26.78 -3.32
C ALA A 652 -13.45 27.32 -2.12
N LEU A 653 -14.23 26.47 -1.44
CA LEU A 653 -14.98 26.84 -0.24
C LEU A 653 -14.04 27.14 0.94
N ASP A 654 -12.97 26.38 1.14
CA ASP A 654 -11.95 26.65 2.15
C ASP A 654 -11.27 28.01 1.92
N ALA A 655 -10.90 28.29 0.67
CA ALA A 655 -10.26 29.54 0.26
C ALA A 655 -11.13 30.76 0.59
N VAL A 656 -12.44 30.72 0.30
CA VAL A 656 -13.35 31.84 0.59
C VAL A 656 -13.78 31.90 2.04
N CYS A 657 -14.21 30.78 2.63
CA CYS A 657 -14.89 30.80 3.91
C CYS A 657 -13.91 30.91 5.09
N ARG A 658 -12.78 30.17 5.04
CA ARG A 658 -11.80 30.16 6.13
C ARG A 658 -10.63 31.11 5.85
N ARG A 659 -10.04 31.04 4.65
CA ARG A 659 -8.84 31.81 4.29
C ARG A 659 -9.14 33.23 3.80
N LYS A 660 -10.41 33.56 3.51
CA LYS A 660 -10.88 34.89 3.07
C LYS A 660 -10.20 35.37 1.76
N GLN A 661 -9.94 34.45 0.84
CA GLN A 661 -9.26 34.67 -0.44
C GLN A 661 -10.19 34.37 -1.62
N PRO A 662 -11.08 35.31 -2.00
CA PRO A 662 -12.05 35.10 -3.09
C PRO A 662 -11.40 34.99 -4.47
N ALA A 663 -10.28 35.70 -4.69
CA ALA A 663 -9.55 35.63 -5.96
C ALA A 663 -8.99 34.23 -6.22
N GLU A 664 -8.38 33.60 -5.20
CA GLU A 664 -7.86 32.23 -5.31
C GLU A 664 -8.97 31.22 -5.57
N ALA A 665 -10.10 31.34 -4.88
CA ALA A 665 -11.22 30.43 -5.09
C ALA A 665 -11.80 30.51 -6.52
N MET A 666 -11.88 31.71 -7.08
CA MET A 666 -12.31 31.91 -8.48
C MET A 666 -11.28 31.37 -9.46
N ALA A 667 -9.98 31.58 -9.18
CA ALA A 667 -8.89 31.04 -9.99
C ALA A 667 -8.92 29.50 -10.03
N VAL A 668 -9.07 28.86 -8.86
CA VAL A 668 -9.19 27.40 -8.74
C VAL A 668 -10.43 26.87 -9.47
N CYS A 669 -11.58 27.54 -9.34
CA CYS A 669 -12.78 27.16 -10.09
C CYS A 669 -12.58 27.23 -11.61
N HIS A 670 -11.84 28.23 -12.08
CA HIS A 670 -11.55 28.43 -13.50
C HIS A 670 -10.52 27.42 -14.02
N GLU A 671 -9.42 27.22 -13.28
CA GLU A 671 -8.33 26.28 -13.60
C GLU A 671 -8.86 24.86 -13.82
N TYR A 672 -9.71 24.38 -12.91
CA TYR A 672 -10.29 23.03 -12.97
C TYR A 672 -11.69 22.97 -13.61
N ARG A 673 -12.17 24.08 -14.20
CA ARG A 673 -13.47 24.20 -14.89
C ARG A 673 -14.66 23.66 -14.07
N LEU A 674 -14.73 24.02 -12.79
CA LEU A 674 -15.77 23.54 -11.89
C LEU A 674 -17.17 23.97 -12.37
N GLN A 675 -18.08 23.01 -12.55
CA GLN A 675 -19.46 23.26 -12.98
C GLN A 675 -20.50 23.23 -11.86
N ASP A 676 -20.08 23.04 -10.61
CA ASP A 676 -20.98 23.00 -9.45
C ASP A 676 -21.63 24.38 -9.21
N THR A 677 -22.91 24.50 -9.56
CA THR A 677 -23.70 25.73 -9.43
C THR A 677 -23.91 26.12 -7.97
N ARG A 678 -23.93 25.16 -7.05
CA ARG A 678 -24.11 25.41 -5.61
C ARG A 678 -22.84 26.03 -5.04
N VAL A 679 -21.67 25.50 -5.41
CA VAL A 679 -20.38 26.10 -4.98
C VAL A 679 -20.26 27.51 -5.53
N LYS A 680 -20.61 27.75 -6.81
CA LYS A 680 -20.64 29.11 -7.38
C LYS A 680 -21.60 30.04 -6.64
N ALA A 681 -22.79 29.57 -6.26
CA ALA A 681 -23.75 30.34 -5.48
C ALA A 681 -23.22 30.69 -4.08
N ALA A 682 -22.54 29.76 -3.41
CA ALA A 682 -21.90 30.00 -2.12
C ALA A 682 -20.78 31.04 -2.23
N LEU A 683 -19.92 30.94 -3.25
CA LEU A 683 -18.87 31.92 -3.55
C LEU A 683 -19.47 33.32 -3.77
N TYR A 684 -20.50 33.41 -4.61
CA TYR A 684 -21.23 34.66 -4.86
C TYR A 684 -21.81 35.24 -3.55
N ALA A 685 -22.45 34.40 -2.74
CA ALA A 685 -23.07 34.85 -1.50
C ALA A 685 -22.04 35.44 -0.51
N VAL A 686 -20.87 34.82 -0.36
CA VAL A 686 -19.82 35.34 0.52
C VAL A 686 -19.22 36.63 -0.03
N VAL A 687 -18.91 36.69 -1.33
CA VAL A 687 -18.32 37.88 -1.99
C VAL A 687 -19.26 39.09 -1.89
N HIS A 688 -20.56 38.88 -2.13
CA HIS A 688 -21.58 39.94 -2.04
C HIS A 688 -22.14 40.13 -0.63
N LYS A 689 -21.61 39.41 0.37
CA LYS A 689 -22.08 39.42 1.77
C LYS A 689 -23.59 39.19 1.92
N ASN A 690 -24.16 38.37 1.06
CA ASN A 690 -25.58 38.01 1.05
C ASN A 690 -25.81 36.79 1.95
N TYR A 691 -26.10 37.05 3.23
CA TYR A 691 -26.28 36.00 4.23
C TYR A 691 -27.51 35.11 3.99
N VAL A 692 -28.59 35.65 3.40
CA VAL A 692 -29.80 34.87 3.10
C VAL A 692 -29.52 33.80 2.04
N VAL A 693 -28.86 34.20 0.94
CA VAL A 693 -28.46 33.25 -0.12
C VAL A 693 -27.42 32.27 0.42
N PHE A 694 -26.48 32.73 1.26
CA PHE A 694 -25.48 31.88 1.90
C PHE A 694 -26.11 30.76 2.74
N ARG A 695 -27.05 31.09 3.63
CA ARG A 695 -27.73 30.10 4.50
C ARG A 695 -28.61 29.14 3.71
N ARG A 696 -29.30 29.63 2.68
CA ARG A 696 -30.07 28.76 1.77
C ARG A 696 -29.16 27.76 1.07
N THR A 697 -28.06 28.26 0.49
CA THR A 697 -27.08 27.41 -0.20
C THR A 697 -26.43 26.40 0.75
N GLN A 698 -26.14 26.81 1.99
CA GLN A 698 -25.58 25.91 3.01
C GLN A 698 -26.53 24.76 3.37
N ARG A 699 -27.84 25.00 3.43
CA ARG A 699 -28.85 23.96 3.69
C ARG A 699 -29.01 22.99 2.52
N ASP A 700 -28.81 23.48 1.29
CA ASP A 700 -28.96 22.69 0.05
C ASP A 700 -27.68 21.92 -0.34
N MET A 701 -26.60 22.04 0.45
CA MET A 701 -25.30 21.40 0.19
C MET A 701 -25.10 20.09 0.95
N ASP A 702 -24.16 19.27 0.48
CA ASP A 702 -23.71 18.09 1.24
C ASP A 702 -23.03 18.51 2.57
N GLY A 703 -23.04 17.61 3.54
CA GLY A 703 -22.58 17.89 4.90
C GLY A 703 -21.13 18.36 4.99
N TYR A 704 -20.25 17.95 4.07
CA TYR A 704 -18.84 18.36 4.07
C TYR A 704 -18.68 19.80 3.60
N LYS A 705 -19.34 20.17 2.48
CA LYS A 705 -19.32 21.55 1.98
C LYS A 705 -20.01 22.50 2.95
N ALA A 706 -21.15 22.11 3.51
CA ALA A 706 -21.84 22.89 4.54
C ALA A 706 -20.97 23.16 5.76
N ARG A 707 -20.15 22.17 6.17
CA ARG A 707 -19.20 22.28 7.27
C ARG A 707 -18.07 23.28 7.01
N LEU A 708 -17.57 23.36 5.77
CA LEU A 708 -16.59 24.37 5.37
C LEU A 708 -17.20 25.78 5.38
N MET A 709 -18.46 25.93 4.99
CA MET A 709 -19.15 27.22 5.00
C MET A 709 -19.28 27.79 6.41
N GLU A 710 -19.41 26.95 7.45
CA GLU A 710 -19.55 27.42 8.84
C GLU A 710 -18.41 28.34 9.31
N TRP A 711 -17.22 28.28 8.70
CA TRP A 711 -16.11 29.21 9.01
C TRP A 711 -16.48 30.68 8.73
N ALA A 712 -17.32 30.96 7.73
CA ALA A 712 -17.75 32.31 7.36
C ALA A 712 -19.10 32.72 8.00
N ASP A 713 -19.83 31.78 8.59
CA ASP A 713 -21.21 31.99 9.05
C ASP A 713 -21.33 33.15 10.06
N ARG A 714 -20.43 33.19 11.06
CA ARG A 714 -20.41 34.27 12.06
C ARG A 714 -20.12 35.63 11.43
N ASP A 715 -19.11 35.72 10.57
CA ASP A 715 -18.70 36.98 9.95
C ASP A 715 -19.80 37.55 9.05
N MET A 716 -20.46 36.69 8.29
CA MET A 716 -21.59 37.09 7.45
C MET A 716 -22.80 37.51 8.29
N ARG A 717 -23.12 36.78 9.36
CA ARG A 717 -24.21 37.15 10.28
C ARG A 717 -23.95 38.50 10.96
N ILE A 718 -22.74 38.74 11.45
CA ILE A 718 -22.35 40.03 12.05
C ILE A 718 -22.49 41.16 11.02
N HIS A 719 -22.14 40.93 9.76
CA HIS A 719 -22.36 41.93 8.71
C HIS A 719 -23.86 42.23 8.52
N THR A 720 -24.71 41.21 8.46
CA THR A 720 -26.17 41.37 8.37
C THR A 720 -26.73 42.15 9.55
N LEU A 721 -26.29 41.85 10.77
CA LEU A 721 -26.67 42.59 11.98
C LEU A 721 -26.26 44.06 11.89
N LYS A 722 -25.05 44.36 11.40
CA LYS A 722 -24.61 45.76 11.18
C LYS A 722 -25.47 46.49 10.15
N CYS A 723 -25.89 45.81 9.08
CA CYS A 723 -26.80 46.37 8.08
C CYS A 723 -28.18 46.68 8.70
N LEU A 724 -28.76 45.72 9.42
CA LEU A 724 -30.04 45.92 10.13
C LEU A 724 -29.94 47.08 11.13
N GLY A 725 -28.82 47.15 11.86
CA GLY A 725 -28.45 48.23 12.78
C GLY A 725 -28.49 49.63 12.17
N ARG A 726 -28.08 49.75 10.90
CA ARG A 726 -28.03 51.03 10.18
C ARG A 726 -29.31 51.38 9.45
N THR A 727 -30.12 50.39 9.09
CA THR A 727 -31.31 50.58 8.24
C THR A 727 -32.58 50.73 9.07
N TYR A 728 -32.76 49.95 10.14
CA TYR A 728 -34.02 49.90 10.87
C TYR A 728 -33.93 50.62 12.22
N HIS A 729 -35.05 51.18 12.69
CA HIS A 729 -35.20 51.69 14.06
C HIS A 729 -35.66 50.58 15.01
N SER A 730 -36.58 49.75 14.53
CA SER A 730 -37.02 48.52 15.17
C SER A 730 -37.35 47.46 14.12
N VAL A 731 -37.29 46.19 14.51
CA VAL A 731 -37.68 45.04 13.67
C VAL A 731 -38.46 44.02 14.51
N GLY A 732 -39.33 43.25 13.88
CA GLY A 732 -39.96 42.10 14.55
C GLY A 732 -38.93 41.04 14.93
N LEU A 733 -39.11 40.41 16.09
CA LEU A 733 -38.22 39.37 16.61
C LEU A 733 -38.15 38.18 15.64
N GLU A 734 -39.29 37.72 15.14
CA GLU A 734 -39.34 36.59 14.19
C GLU A 734 -38.61 36.91 12.88
N PHE A 735 -38.77 38.14 12.37
CA PHE A 735 -38.03 38.59 11.18
C PHE A 735 -36.52 38.59 11.43
N LEU A 736 -36.07 39.09 12.59
CA LEU A 736 -34.65 39.11 12.95
C LEU A 736 -34.07 37.69 13.07
N GLU A 737 -34.77 36.80 13.77
CA GLU A 737 -34.32 35.41 13.96
C GLU A 737 -34.29 34.65 12.63
N ASN A 738 -35.26 34.88 11.75
CA ASN A 738 -35.28 34.28 10.41
C ASN A 738 -34.17 34.81 9.52
N MET A 739 -33.91 36.13 9.52
CA MET A 739 -32.85 36.76 8.73
C MET A 739 -31.45 36.38 9.21
N THR A 740 -31.27 36.15 10.51
CA THR A 740 -29.96 35.84 11.11
C THR A 740 -29.75 34.34 11.37
N ALA A 741 -30.80 33.52 11.19
CA ALA A 741 -30.82 32.11 11.54
C ALA A 741 -30.29 31.82 12.96
N SER A 742 -30.50 32.76 13.89
CA SER A 742 -29.99 32.72 15.25
C SER A 742 -31.03 33.25 16.21
N LYS A 743 -31.15 32.62 17.38
CA LYS A 743 -32.09 33.03 18.41
C LYS A 743 -31.62 34.28 19.13
N TRP A 744 -32.55 35.09 19.64
CA TRP A 744 -32.26 36.32 20.38
C TRP A 744 -31.18 36.16 21.46
N ASN A 745 -31.29 35.11 22.27
CA ASN A 745 -30.33 34.82 23.34
C ASN A 745 -28.91 34.53 22.83
N THR A 746 -28.77 33.98 21.62
CA THR A 746 -27.47 33.73 20.99
C THR A 746 -26.90 35.02 20.41
N LEU A 747 -27.75 35.84 19.78
CA LEU A 747 -27.35 37.13 19.21
C LEU A 747 -26.82 38.09 20.28
N THR A 748 -27.48 38.16 21.43
CA THR A 748 -27.07 39.02 22.56
C THR A 748 -25.82 38.49 23.27
N ARG A 749 -25.70 37.18 23.49
CA ARG A 749 -24.57 36.59 24.23
C ARG A 749 -23.30 36.38 23.40
N ASN A 750 -23.42 35.93 22.15
CA ASN A 750 -22.28 35.46 21.36
C ASN A 750 -21.86 36.45 20.24
N ASP A 751 -22.80 37.25 19.76
CA ASP A 751 -22.58 38.24 18.69
C ASP A 751 -22.62 39.70 19.21
N ASP A 752 -22.73 39.88 20.54
CA ASP A 752 -22.64 41.16 21.26
C ASP A 752 -23.59 42.25 20.74
N VAL A 753 -24.84 41.85 20.45
CA VAL A 753 -25.88 42.75 19.95
C VAL A 753 -26.48 43.57 21.10
N GLY A 754 -26.09 44.84 21.22
CA GLY A 754 -26.61 45.80 22.23
C GLY A 754 -28.01 46.36 21.97
N TRP A 755 -28.92 45.58 21.38
CA TRP A 755 -30.30 45.99 21.11
C TRP A 755 -31.23 45.54 22.24
N GLU A 756 -32.37 46.21 22.39
CA GLU A 756 -33.35 45.91 23.44
C GLU A 756 -34.56 45.16 22.87
N LEU A 757 -35.14 44.23 23.65
CA LEU A 757 -36.34 43.49 23.25
C LEU A 757 -37.55 44.02 24.03
N GLU A 758 -38.53 44.56 23.31
CA GLU A 758 -39.82 45.04 23.84
C GLU A 758 -40.95 44.20 23.24
N GLY A 759 -41.45 43.22 23.99
CA GLY A 759 -42.47 42.29 23.49
C GLY A 759 -41.97 41.45 22.32
N ASP A 760 -42.62 41.58 21.16
CA ASP A 760 -42.26 40.92 19.89
C ASP A 760 -41.36 41.78 18.98
N LYS A 761 -40.92 42.96 19.45
CA LYS A 761 -40.11 43.91 18.68
C LYS A 761 -38.75 44.13 19.31
N VAL A 762 -37.73 44.14 18.45
CA VAL A 762 -36.35 44.47 18.81
C VAL A 762 -36.11 45.95 18.47
N ILE A 763 -35.80 46.75 19.49
CA ILE A 763 -35.45 48.16 19.37
C ILE A 763 -33.96 48.29 19.10
N ILE A 764 -33.64 48.71 17.87
CA ILE A 764 -32.27 48.80 17.35
C ILE A 764 -31.69 50.20 17.60
N ARG A 765 -32.50 51.25 17.41
CA ARG A 765 -32.11 52.65 17.62
C ARG A 765 -33.22 53.40 18.35
N LYS A 766 -32.93 53.84 19.57
CA LYS A 766 -33.81 54.75 20.32
C LYS A 766 -33.82 56.12 19.66
N LEU A 767 -35.02 56.66 19.41
CA LEU A 767 -35.18 58.05 19.01
C LEU A 767 -34.71 58.91 20.19
N LYS A 768 -33.63 59.68 20.03
CA LYS A 768 -33.31 60.75 20.99
C LYS A 768 -34.49 61.72 20.92
N GLY A 769 -35.19 61.91 22.04
CA GLY A 769 -36.26 62.91 22.16
C GLY A 769 -35.75 64.27 21.68
N ARG A 770 -36.59 64.99 20.94
CA ARG A 770 -36.33 66.36 20.51
C ARG A 770 -36.23 67.29 21.71
#